data_AF-A0A0C1GYU1-F1
#
_entry.id   AF-A0A0C1GYU1-F1
#
_cell.length_a   1.000
_cell.length_b   1.000
_cell.length_c   1.000
_cell.angle_alpha   90.00
_cell.angle_beta   90.00
_cell.angle_gamma   90.00
#
_symmetry.space_group_name_H-M   'P 1'
#
loop_
_entity.id
_entity.type
_entity.pdbx_description
1 polymer ?
#
loop_
_entity_poly.entity_id
_entity_poly.type
_entity_poly.pdbx_seq_one_letter_code
_entity_poly.pdbx_strand_id
1 'polypeptide(L)'
;MFHPLRLILALASVIFLAFPVYAQDSTTTAPVSIPEDLTPEQVDDLVARMSDDQVRSILLERLDAVAEKNAAEAEEREDPITEINEIWAEMVASWTQVIMTVPNIFHAQVDAVSNFTSTFGTAGAFALMGLILSVLVVGFIAEKAFEFLTRRWHVLNEADNDGDLWGAVRYLFARFCREIAGLVVFYVVIRAVGRGLLTPEQITYAAPFVFYLIWIPRVGAAASRFVLAPKKPHYRLVNIDDHWAKYLHRNLIGLLILIGFTLFLLHFNRLNGITSGETRIGFWLNAGIHIYIALIAWKAREGLSQMMLGTDPDHTKFDEEVAHYYPYFAIGVSAVIWLLVEFLVAQRHPSTLALLVQGAHFATMFWLLIAPALDTLIRGLVRHLQPPMMGEGPVAERAYKSTKRSYIRIGRVLAGILVILMIARAWDLDLQEIAGGGDESGSKLIQFFIIIAVGYILNEVVSLWINRRLAKEQTADQSPDEEAGEGGGSGGSRLATVLPLLRVTAQVTIAVIFGLLALGALGINITPLLAGAGVLGLAIGFGAQKLVSDIVGGIFFLIDDAFRVGEYVDVGGTTGTVEKISIRSMQLRHHRGPVHTIPYGEIQKLTNYSRDWVIMKLKFTVPFDTDPNKVKKIFKKIGAEMMEDETHKDGFLQPFKSQGVFDFDDVGMIIRGKFMAKPGKQFTLRKEIFNRVKAAFKENGIDFARREVRVAIPGLEEAENMSEEQKAAIGAAAADASNKAQNPA
;
A
#
# COMPACT_ATOMS: atom_id res chain seq x y z
N MET A 1 -30.73 35.27 61.88
CA MET A 1 -32.09 35.81 62.13
C MET A 1 -33.03 35.09 61.18
N PHE A 2 -33.67 34.03 61.69
CA PHE A 2 -34.43 33.04 60.95
C PHE A 2 -35.82 33.60 60.59
N HIS A 3 -36.22 33.53 59.32
CA HIS A 3 -37.60 33.81 58.91
C HIS A 3 -38.36 32.50 58.65
N PRO A 4 -39.41 32.18 59.42
CA PRO A 4 -40.07 30.87 59.49
C PRO A 4 -41.13 30.65 58.41
N LEU A 5 -40.94 31.20 57.21
CA LEU A 5 -41.95 31.13 56.14
C LEU A 5 -41.66 30.05 55.08
N ARG A 6 -40.43 29.51 55.03
CA ARG A 6 -40.03 28.47 54.06
C ARG A 6 -40.17 27.04 54.59
N LEU A 7 -40.35 26.86 55.89
CA LEU A 7 -40.59 25.54 56.51
C LEU A 7 -42.08 25.15 56.50
N ILE A 8 -42.99 26.11 56.37
CA ILE A 8 -44.45 25.89 56.40
C ILE A 8 -45.00 25.59 54.99
N LEU A 9 -44.29 26.00 53.93
CA LEU A 9 -44.65 25.69 52.53
C LEU A 9 -44.13 24.32 52.05
N ALA A 10 -43.25 23.67 52.81
CA ALA A 10 -42.74 22.32 52.50
C ALA A 10 -43.53 21.20 53.20
N LEU A 11 -44.47 21.54 54.10
CA LEU A 11 -45.17 20.56 54.95
C LEU A 11 -46.69 20.51 54.74
N ALA A 12 -47.21 21.19 53.71
CA ALA A 12 -48.65 21.30 53.44
C ALA A 12 -49.09 20.78 52.06
N SER A 13 -48.25 19.99 51.38
CA SER A 13 -48.60 19.26 50.15
C SER A 13 -48.78 17.76 50.37
N VAL A 14 -48.76 17.31 51.63
CA VAL A 14 -49.21 15.99 52.05
C VAL A 14 -50.49 16.21 52.86
N ILE A 15 -51.61 15.63 52.40
CA ILE A 15 -52.96 15.54 53.02
C ILE A 15 -54.05 16.38 52.31
N PHE A 16 -54.77 15.67 51.44
CA PHE A 16 -56.19 15.81 51.06
C PHE A 16 -56.67 17.03 50.24
N LEU A 17 -56.82 16.79 48.94
CA LEU A 17 -58.04 17.15 48.22
C LEU A 17 -58.53 15.92 47.44
N ALA A 18 -59.63 15.37 47.92
CA ALA A 18 -60.44 14.37 47.25
C ALA A 18 -61.38 15.04 46.23
N PHE A 19 -61.78 14.23 45.23
CA PHE A 19 -63.00 14.22 44.40
C PHE A 19 -62.70 14.19 42.89
N PRO A 20 -63.51 13.51 42.04
CA PRO A 20 -64.50 12.46 42.30
C PRO A 20 -64.22 11.17 41.50
N VAL A 21 -64.88 10.09 41.95
CA VAL A 21 -65.00 8.80 41.29
C VAL A 21 -65.63 8.98 39.91
N TYR A 22 -64.88 8.67 38.85
CA TYR A 22 -65.44 8.14 37.61
C TYR A 22 -65.17 6.63 37.59
N ALA A 23 -66.25 5.87 37.49
CA ALA A 23 -66.21 4.44 37.27
C ALA A 23 -65.57 4.16 35.90
N GLN A 24 -64.46 3.44 35.90
CA GLN A 24 -63.98 2.72 34.74
C GLN A 24 -63.45 1.38 35.23
N ASP A 25 -63.98 0.31 34.63
CA ASP A 25 -63.91 -1.07 35.11
C ASP A 25 -62.50 -1.51 35.50
N SER A 26 -62.44 -2.19 36.64
CA SER A 26 -61.32 -2.95 37.13
C SER A 26 -60.90 -4.04 36.14
N THR A 27 -59.66 -3.97 35.66
CA THR A 27 -58.83 -5.16 35.45
C THR A 27 -57.49 -4.94 36.13
N THR A 28 -57.38 -5.45 37.36
CA THR A 28 -56.11 -5.57 38.08
C THR A 28 -55.28 -6.64 37.38
N THR A 29 -54.44 -6.25 36.43
CA THR A 29 -53.44 -7.17 35.88
C THR A 29 -52.29 -7.29 36.86
N ALA A 30 -52.05 -8.51 37.34
CA ALA A 30 -50.90 -8.84 38.19
C ALA A 30 -49.58 -8.38 37.54
N PRO A 31 -48.56 -7.98 38.33
CA PRO A 31 -47.24 -7.69 37.79
C PRO A 31 -46.68 -8.96 37.14
N VAL A 32 -46.46 -8.90 35.82
CA VAL A 32 -45.86 -10.00 35.05
C VAL A 32 -44.36 -9.94 35.28
N SER A 33 -43.81 -10.91 36.01
CA SER A 33 -42.36 -11.07 36.15
C SER A 33 -41.82 -11.80 34.92
N ILE A 34 -40.84 -11.20 34.25
CA ILE A 34 -40.22 -11.75 33.04
C ILE A 34 -38.93 -12.47 33.46
N PRO A 35 -38.76 -13.77 33.13
CA PRO A 35 -37.48 -14.48 33.30
C PRO A 35 -36.36 -13.83 32.48
N GLU A 36 -35.13 -13.82 32.99
CA GLU A 36 -34.00 -13.10 32.36
C GLU A 36 -33.57 -13.67 31.00
N ASP A 37 -33.93 -14.93 30.68
CA ASP A 37 -33.49 -15.64 29.47
C ASP A 37 -34.68 -16.15 28.64
N LEU A 38 -35.31 -15.27 27.86
CA LEU A 38 -36.37 -15.65 26.91
C LEU A 38 -35.83 -15.74 25.47
N THR A 39 -36.22 -16.79 24.76
CA THR A 39 -35.98 -16.89 23.30
C THR A 39 -36.93 -15.95 22.53
N PRO A 40 -36.57 -15.50 21.31
CA PRO A 40 -37.42 -14.58 20.52
C PRO A 40 -38.86 -15.07 20.35
N GLU A 41 -39.06 -16.37 20.15
CA GLU A 41 -40.40 -16.97 20.03
C GLU A 41 -41.20 -16.92 21.35
N GLN A 42 -40.52 -17.05 22.50
CA GLN A 42 -41.15 -16.91 23.82
C GLN A 42 -41.48 -15.47 24.16
N VAL A 43 -40.71 -14.49 23.64
CA VAL A 43 -41.02 -13.06 23.76
C VAL A 43 -42.28 -12.74 22.95
N ASP A 44 -42.37 -13.22 21.71
CA ASP A 44 -43.54 -12.98 20.86
C ASP A 44 -44.82 -13.63 21.44
N ASP A 45 -44.74 -14.85 21.97
CA ASP A 45 -45.88 -15.51 22.64
C ASP A 45 -46.26 -14.85 23.97
N LEU A 46 -45.30 -14.32 24.72
CA LEU A 46 -45.55 -13.54 25.93
C LEU A 46 -46.26 -12.22 25.59
N VAL A 47 -45.74 -11.48 24.61
CA VAL A 47 -46.30 -10.19 24.16
C VAL A 47 -47.70 -10.38 23.56
N ALA A 48 -47.93 -11.46 22.79
CA ALA A 48 -49.24 -11.77 22.23
C ALA A 48 -50.34 -12.05 23.28
N ARG A 49 -49.94 -12.42 24.50
CA ARG A 49 -50.85 -12.71 25.63
C ARG A 49 -51.03 -11.53 26.58
N MET A 50 -50.31 -10.43 26.36
CA MET A 50 -50.33 -9.24 27.20
C MET A 50 -51.23 -8.15 26.60
N SER A 51 -51.88 -7.37 27.44
CA SER A 51 -52.60 -6.17 26.98
C SER A 51 -51.62 -5.03 26.68
N ASP A 52 -52.01 -4.08 25.81
CA ASP A 52 -51.21 -2.90 25.47
C ASP A 52 -50.74 -2.13 26.70
N ASP A 53 -51.56 -2.05 27.75
CA ASP A 53 -51.23 -1.40 29.01
C ASP A 53 -50.12 -2.14 29.79
N GLN A 54 -50.13 -3.47 29.77
CA GLN A 54 -49.08 -4.28 30.40
C GLN A 54 -47.78 -4.25 29.59
N VAL A 55 -47.85 -4.21 28.27
CA VAL A 55 -46.66 -4.06 27.41
C VAL A 55 -46.01 -2.70 27.65
N ARG A 56 -46.82 -1.64 27.71
CA ARG A 56 -46.34 -0.28 27.98
C ARG A 56 -45.71 -0.13 29.35
N SER A 57 -46.27 -0.73 30.40
CA SER A 57 -45.71 -0.64 31.75
C SER A 57 -44.35 -1.35 31.84
N ILE A 58 -44.21 -2.53 31.22
CA ILE A 58 -42.92 -3.26 31.19
C ILE A 58 -41.87 -2.52 30.36
N LEU A 59 -42.27 -1.91 29.24
CA LEU A 59 -41.36 -1.09 28.43
C LEU A 59 -40.85 0.12 29.21
N LEU A 60 -41.72 0.80 29.96
CA LEU A 60 -41.32 1.91 30.82
C LEU A 60 -40.40 1.45 31.94
N GLU A 61 -40.71 0.34 32.62
CA GLU A 61 -39.86 -0.23 33.67
C GLU A 61 -38.48 -0.64 33.13
N ARG A 62 -38.42 -1.24 31.93
CA ARG A 62 -37.14 -1.57 31.28
C ARG A 62 -36.37 -0.34 30.81
N LEU A 63 -37.05 0.67 30.28
CA LEU A 63 -36.43 1.94 29.88
C LEU A 63 -35.90 2.70 31.10
N ASP A 64 -36.63 2.70 32.22
CA ASP A 64 -36.19 3.28 33.49
C ASP A 64 -35.02 2.48 34.07
N ALA A 65 -35.08 1.14 34.07
CA ALA A 65 -33.95 0.31 34.50
C ALA A 65 -32.70 0.50 33.62
N VAL A 66 -32.86 0.70 32.31
CA VAL A 66 -31.76 1.03 31.39
C VAL A 66 -31.26 2.46 31.66
N ALA A 67 -32.16 3.41 31.93
CA ALA A 67 -31.78 4.79 32.26
C ALA A 67 -31.04 4.87 33.61
N GLU A 68 -31.50 4.14 34.63
CA GLU A 68 -30.83 4.01 35.93
C GLU A 68 -29.49 3.29 35.81
N LYS A 69 -29.42 2.21 35.02
CA LYS A 69 -28.14 1.54 34.72
C LYS A 69 -27.17 2.50 34.00
N ASN A 70 -27.63 3.22 32.99
CA ASN A 70 -26.82 4.21 32.27
C ASN A 70 -26.43 5.40 33.18
N ALA A 71 -27.28 5.79 34.13
CA ALA A 71 -27.00 6.84 35.09
C ALA A 71 -25.96 6.38 36.14
N ALA A 72 -26.07 5.13 36.62
CA ALA A 72 -25.10 4.52 37.52
C ALA A 72 -23.74 4.33 36.82
N GLU A 73 -23.72 3.86 35.57
CA GLU A 73 -22.50 3.78 34.75
C GLU A 73 -21.90 5.18 34.43
N ALA A 74 -22.73 6.22 34.41
CA ALA A 74 -22.27 7.60 34.25
C ALA A 74 -21.73 8.21 35.56
N GLU A 75 -22.23 7.78 36.72
CA GLU A 75 -21.70 8.16 38.04
C GLU A 75 -20.42 7.39 38.41
N GLU A 76 -20.23 6.15 37.95
CA GLU A 76 -18.99 5.37 38.13
C GLU A 76 -17.83 5.83 37.24
N ARG A 77 -18.08 6.63 36.19
CA ARG A 77 -17.00 7.30 35.45
C ARG A 77 -16.45 8.44 36.29
N GLU A 78 -15.50 8.12 37.16
CA GLU A 78 -14.72 9.12 37.89
C GLU A 78 -14.20 10.20 36.93
N ASP A 79 -14.28 11.47 37.36
CA ASP A 79 -13.72 12.59 36.61
C ASP A 79 -12.24 12.28 36.32
N PRO A 80 -11.78 12.32 35.04
CA PRO A 80 -10.39 12.06 34.67
C PRO A 80 -9.37 12.86 35.50
N ILE A 81 -9.78 14.04 35.99
CA ILE A 81 -8.94 14.88 36.85
C ILE A 81 -8.75 14.24 38.24
N THR A 82 -9.79 13.61 38.79
CA THR A 82 -9.75 12.92 40.08
C THR A 82 -8.89 11.67 39.99
N GLU A 83 -9.06 10.86 38.95
CA GLU A 83 -8.24 9.67 38.68
C GLU A 83 -6.74 10.04 38.57
N ILE A 84 -6.41 11.11 37.84
CA ILE A 84 -5.03 11.63 37.74
C ILE A 84 -4.49 12.08 39.09
N ASN A 85 -5.31 12.76 39.91
CA ASN A 85 -4.88 13.24 41.22
C ASN A 85 -4.63 12.09 42.20
N GLU A 86 -5.44 11.03 42.15
CA GLU A 86 -5.25 9.84 42.98
C GLU A 86 -4.00 9.07 42.58
N ILE A 87 -3.80 8.83 41.28
CA ILE A 87 -2.57 8.26 40.73
C ILE A 87 -1.35 9.07 41.19
N TRP A 88 -1.44 10.40 41.16
CA TRP A 88 -0.34 11.26 41.57
C TRP A 88 -0.12 11.18 43.09
N ALA A 89 -1.18 11.16 43.90
CA ALA A 89 -1.07 10.98 45.34
C ALA A 89 -0.39 9.63 45.70
N GLU A 90 -0.75 8.54 45.01
CA GLU A 90 -0.14 7.22 45.21
C GLU A 90 1.35 7.19 44.83
N MET A 91 1.73 7.83 43.73
CA MET A 91 3.13 7.89 43.31
C MET A 91 3.98 8.75 44.26
N VAL A 92 3.47 9.89 44.76
CA VAL A 92 4.16 10.68 45.79
C VAL A 92 4.28 9.89 47.11
N ALA A 93 3.23 9.18 47.50
CA ALA A 93 3.26 8.32 48.69
C ALA A 93 4.31 7.21 48.57
N SER A 94 4.39 6.57 47.39
CA SER A 94 5.41 5.56 47.07
C SER A 94 6.83 6.12 47.20
N TRP A 95 7.10 7.31 46.68
CA TRP A 95 8.42 7.95 46.81
C TRP A 95 8.75 8.37 48.25
N THR A 96 7.75 8.84 48.98
CA THR A 96 7.92 9.18 50.41
C THR A 96 8.31 7.93 51.20
N GLN A 97 7.67 6.79 50.94
CA GLN A 97 8.00 5.50 51.55
C GLN A 97 9.43 5.04 51.19
N VAL A 98 9.87 5.27 49.95
CA VAL A 98 11.25 4.94 49.53
C VAL A 98 12.27 5.70 50.37
N ILE A 99 12.06 7.00 50.62
CA ILE A 99 12.98 7.81 51.44
C ILE A 99 12.99 7.32 52.89
N MET A 100 11.81 7.01 53.45
CA MET A 100 11.69 6.53 54.83
C MET A 100 12.34 5.15 55.05
N THR A 101 12.45 4.32 54.02
CA THR A 101 13.04 2.98 54.10
C THR A 101 14.55 2.94 53.87
N VAL A 102 15.19 4.07 53.52
CA VAL A 102 16.65 4.14 53.30
C VAL A 102 17.48 3.62 54.49
N PRO A 103 17.20 3.97 55.75
CA PRO A 103 17.96 3.44 56.89
C PRO A 103 17.86 1.91 57.02
N ASN A 104 16.74 1.32 56.58
CA ASN A 104 16.50 -0.12 56.66
C ASN A 104 17.31 -0.91 55.63
N ILE A 105 17.78 -0.27 54.54
CA ILE A 105 18.52 -0.95 53.47
C ILE A 105 19.75 -1.66 54.04
N PHE A 106 20.55 -0.97 54.86
CA PHE A 106 21.77 -1.55 55.42
C PHE A 106 21.48 -2.75 56.33
N HIS A 107 20.54 -2.59 57.27
CA HIS A 107 20.16 -3.66 58.20
C HIS A 107 19.58 -4.88 57.45
N ALA A 108 18.68 -4.66 56.50
CA ALA A 108 18.09 -5.75 55.74
C ALA A 108 19.10 -6.48 54.84
N GLN A 109 20.13 -5.80 54.32
CA GLN A 109 21.22 -6.50 53.61
C GLN A 109 22.07 -7.35 54.56
N VAL A 110 22.34 -6.86 55.77
CA VAL A 110 23.01 -7.66 56.82
C VAL A 110 22.17 -8.88 57.18
N ASP A 111 20.86 -8.71 57.33
CA ASP A 111 19.91 -9.80 57.61
C ASP A 111 19.84 -10.80 56.47
N ALA A 112 19.81 -10.35 55.20
CA ALA A 112 19.85 -11.24 54.04
C ALA A 112 21.11 -12.12 54.02
N VAL A 113 22.27 -11.53 54.31
CA VAL A 113 23.54 -12.26 54.39
C VAL A 113 23.55 -13.19 55.60
N SER A 114 23.03 -12.74 56.74
CA SER A 114 22.90 -13.55 57.96
C SER A 114 22.03 -14.78 57.70
N ASN A 115 20.85 -14.61 57.10
CA ASN A 115 19.92 -15.69 56.72
C ASN A 115 20.54 -16.67 55.71
N PHE A 116 21.34 -16.16 54.77
CA PHE A 116 22.09 -17.00 53.85
C PHE A 116 23.13 -17.85 54.60
N THR A 117 23.89 -17.22 55.50
CA THR A 117 24.91 -17.93 56.30
C THR A 117 24.31 -18.86 57.34
N SER A 118 23.09 -18.62 57.83
CA SER A 118 22.39 -19.53 58.74
C SER A 118 21.87 -20.76 58.01
N THR A 119 21.45 -20.60 56.74
CA THR A 119 20.99 -21.71 55.88
C THR A 119 22.11 -22.72 55.59
N PHE A 120 23.32 -22.25 55.26
CA PHE A 120 24.43 -23.14 54.87
C PHE A 120 25.52 -23.32 55.94
N GLY A 121 25.49 -22.54 57.02
CA GLY A 121 26.63 -22.36 57.92
C GLY A 121 27.74 -21.53 57.26
N THR A 122 28.60 -20.87 58.06
CA THR A 122 29.71 -20.05 57.54
C THR A 122 30.67 -20.87 56.67
N ALA A 123 31.05 -22.06 57.12
CA ALA A 123 31.89 -22.98 56.34
C ALA A 123 31.20 -23.46 55.05
N GLY A 124 29.89 -23.73 55.08
CA GLY A 124 29.13 -24.15 53.91
C GLY A 124 28.94 -23.03 52.88
N ALA A 125 28.80 -21.78 53.33
CA ALA A 125 28.77 -20.61 52.45
C ALA A 125 30.09 -20.44 51.68
N PHE A 126 31.24 -20.55 52.37
CA PHE A 126 32.55 -20.53 51.70
C PHE A 126 32.75 -21.74 50.78
N ALA A 127 32.29 -22.92 51.18
CA ALA A 127 32.32 -24.12 50.34
C ALA A 127 31.49 -23.91 49.05
N LEU A 128 30.30 -23.31 49.15
CA LEU A 128 29.47 -22.97 47.99
C LEU A 128 30.20 -22.01 47.05
N MET A 129 30.85 -20.96 47.57
CA MET A 129 31.65 -20.05 46.74
C MET A 129 32.80 -20.79 46.03
N GLY A 130 33.48 -21.72 46.72
CA GLY A 130 34.52 -22.56 46.14
C GLY A 130 34.00 -23.53 45.06
N LEU A 131 32.82 -24.11 45.26
CA LEU A 131 32.16 -24.97 44.27
C LEU A 131 31.72 -24.17 43.04
N ILE A 132 31.13 -22.99 43.22
CA ILE A 132 30.79 -22.08 42.12
C ILE A 132 32.05 -21.73 41.32
N LEU A 133 33.13 -21.35 41.99
CA LEU A 133 34.40 -21.04 41.34
C LEU A 133 34.94 -22.26 40.55
N SER A 134 34.88 -23.45 41.13
CA SER A 134 35.32 -24.68 40.48
C SER A 134 34.52 -24.98 39.21
N VAL A 135 33.19 -24.87 39.28
CA VAL A 135 32.29 -25.02 38.12
C VAL A 135 32.63 -24.00 37.03
N LEU A 136 32.84 -22.74 37.41
CA LEU A 136 33.20 -21.66 36.48
C LEU A 136 34.56 -21.90 35.81
N VAL A 137 35.56 -22.37 36.56
CA VAL A 137 36.89 -22.72 36.04
C VAL A 137 36.77 -23.86 35.01
N VAL A 138 36.04 -24.93 35.33
CA VAL A 138 35.81 -26.05 34.40
C VAL A 138 35.09 -25.57 33.14
N GLY A 139 34.03 -24.76 33.29
CA GLY A 139 33.33 -24.16 32.17
C GLY A 139 34.24 -23.31 31.28
N PHE A 140 35.10 -22.49 31.89
CA PHE A 140 36.04 -21.63 31.16
C PHE A 140 37.13 -22.43 30.45
N ILE A 141 37.63 -23.51 31.06
CA ILE A 141 38.56 -24.44 30.41
C ILE A 141 37.90 -25.08 29.18
N ALA A 142 36.66 -25.55 29.32
CA ALA A 142 35.91 -26.15 28.20
C ALA A 142 35.67 -25.15 27.06
N GLU A 143 35.31 -23.92 27.38
CA GLU A 143 35.20 -22.83 26.41
C GLU A 143 36.53 -22.57 25.69
N LYS A 144 37.63 -22.42 26.43
CA LYS A 144 38.95 -22.16 25.84
C LYS A 144 39.46 -23.33 25.01
N ALA A 145 39.14 -24.56 25.40
CA ALA A 145 39.41 -25.76 24.61
C ALA A 145 38.60 -25.74 23.30
N PHE A 146 37.31 -25.42 23.36
CA PHE A 146 36.49 -25.26 22.15
C PHE A 146 37.03 -24.16 21.24
N GLU A 147 37.35 -22.99 21.79
CA GLU A 147 37.93 -21.89 21.03
C GLU A 147 39.27 -22.27 20.41
N PHE A 148 40.08 -23.09 21.10
CA PHE A 148 41.35 -23.61 20.60
C PHE A 148 41.16 -24.59 19.42
N LEU A 149 40.22 -25.54 19.55
CA LEU A 149 39.91 -26.51 18.50
C LEU A 149 39.32 -25.85 17.25
N THR A 150 38.57 -24.77 17.44
CA THR A 150 37.90 -24.03 16.35
C THR A 150 38.74 -22.89 15.77
N ARG A 151 40.01 -22.68 16.20
CA ARG A 151 40.87 -21.59 15.68
C ARG A 151 41.10 -21.68 14.17
N ARG A 152 41.18 -22.91 13.64
CA ARG A 152 41.42 -23.16 12.20
C ARG A 152 40.22 -22.86 11.32
N TRP A 153 39.02 -22.76 11.88
CA TRP A 153 37.83 -22.35 11.11
C TRP A 153 37.90 -20.88 10.65
N HIS A 154 38.92 -20.14 11.07
CA HIS A 154 39.03 -18.69 10.91
C HIS A 154 40.05 -18.23 9.84
N VAL A 155 40.51 -19.10 8.93
CA VAL A 155 41.32 -18.67 7.78
C VAL A 155 40.40 -18.12 6.68
N LEU A 156 39.69 -17.04 6.97
CA LEU A 156 39.30 -16.08 5.93
C LEU A 156 40.49 -15.11 5.86
N ASN A 157 41.20 -15.11 4.74
CA ASN A 157 42.37 -14.27 4.53
C ASN A 157 42.06 -12.83 4.97
N GLU A 158 42.90 -12.23 5.81
CA GLU A 158 42.92 -10.77 6.04
C GLU A 158 43.22 -9.98 4.73
N ALA A 159 43.38 -10.69 3.60
CA ALA A 159 43.83 -10.19 2.30
C ALA A 159 42.74 -9.75 1.31
N ASP A 160 41.44 -9.89 1.61
CA ASP A 160 40.40 -9.12 0.91
C ASP A 160 40.41 -7.70 1.50
N ASN A 161 41.45 -6.97 1.13
CA ASN A 161 41.84 -5.65 1.63
C ASN A 161 41.18 -4.52 0.83
N ASP A 162 40.17 -4.85 0.04
CA ASP A 162 39.28 -3.85 -0.54
C ASP A 162 38.18 -3.61 0.50
N GLY A 163 37.98 -2.36 0.92
CA GLY A 163 37.08 -1.92 2.00
C GLY A 163 35.59 -2.20 1.78
N ASP A 164 35.23 -3.41 1.36
CA ASP A 164 33.88 -3.87 1.14
C ASP A 164 33.21 -4.24 2.48
N LEU A 165 32.07 -3.60 2.73
CA LEU A 165 31.23 -3.79 3.91
C LEU A 165 30.88 -5.28 4.11
N TRP A 166 30.70 -6.02 3.01
CA TRP A 166 30.33 -7.44 3.07
C TRP A 166 31.44 -8.32 3.63
N GLY A 167 32.70 -8.05 3.28
CA GLY A 167 33.86 -8.71 3.85
C GLY A 167 33.95 -8.52 5.37
N ALA A 168 33.69 -7.28 5.84
CA ALA A 168 33.65 -6.96 7.26
C ALA A 168 32.52 -7.70 8.01
N VAL A 169 31.30 -7.71 7.45
CA VAL A 169 30.15 -8.44 8.04
C VAL A 169 30.44 -9.93 8.15
N ARG A 170 30.93 -10.56 7.07
CA ARG A 170 31.23 -12.00 7.06
C ARG A 170 32.29 -12.37 8.09
N TYR A 171 33.37 -11.58 8.18
CA TYR A 171 34.42 -11.76 9.18
C TYR A 171 33.88 -11.64 10.60
N LEU A 172 33.14 -10.57 10.90
CA LEU A 172 32.59 -10.34 12.22
C LEU A 172 31.54 -11.38 12.59
N PHE A 173 30.71 -11.81 11.65
CA PHE A 173 29.66 -12.81 11.87
C PHE A 173 30.26 -14.18 12.19
N ALA A 174 31.25 -14.63 11.42
CA ALA A 174 31.96 -15.87 11.71
C ALA A 174 32.63 -15.84 13.09
N ARG A 175 33.27 -14.71 13.45
CA ARG A 175 33.85 -14.50 14.77
C ARG A 175 32.78 -14.54 15.87
N PHE A 176 31.65 -13.86 15.67
CA PHE A 176 30.53 -13.80 16.61
C PHE A 176 29.92 -15.18 16.83
N CYS A 177 29.61 -15.93 15.77
CA CYS A 177 29.09 -17.30 15.87
C CYS A 177 30.03 -18.22 16.64
N ARG A 178 31.34 -18.14 16.40
CA ARG A 178 32.33 -18.93 17.16
C ARG A 178 32.36 -18.54 18.64
N GLU A 179 32.33 -17.26 18.95
CA GLU A 179 32.30 -16.79 20.33
C GLU A 179 31.00 -17.20 21.05
N ILE A 180 29.85 -17.06 20.41
CA ILE A 180 28.56 -17.53 20.93
C ILE A 180 28.57 -19.05 21.10
N ALA A 181 29.12 -19.82 20.15
CA ALA A 181 29.25 -21.27 20.30
C ALA A 181 30.14 -21.66 21.49
N GLY A 182 31.27 -20.95 21.69
CA GLY A 182 32.12 -21.12 22.86
C GLY A 182 31.39 -20.81 24.16
N LEU A 183 30.61 -19.71 24.19
CA LEU A 183 29.73 -19.41 25.30
C LEU A 183 28.70 -20.54 25.49
N VAL A 184 28.02 -21.03 24.45
CA VAL A 184 27.05 -22.13 24.59
C VAL A 184 27.70 -23.36 25.22
N VAL A 185 28.93 -23.70 24.81
CA VAL A 185 29.72 -24.77 25.45
C VAL A 185 29.96 -24.45 26.93
N PHE A 186 30.41 -23.23 27.26
CA PHE A 186 30.55 -22.77 28.65
C PHE A 186 29.26 -23.02 29.45
N TYR A 187 28.10 -22.56 28.95
CA TYR A 187 26.81 -22.68 29.62
C TYR A 187 26.36 -24.14 29.83
N VAL A 188 26.50 -24.96 28.78
CA VAL A 188 26.15 -26.38 28.86
C VAL A 188 27.03 -27.10 29.87
N VAL A 189 28.34 -26.82 29.89
CA VAL A 189 29.29 -27.43 30.82
C VAL A 189 29.04 -26.98 32.26
N ILE A 190 28.87 -25.69 32.54
CA ILE A 190 28.57 -25.23 33.90
C ILE A 190 27.24 -25.80 34.41
N ARG A 191 26.25 -26.01 33.54
CA ARG A 191 24.96 -26.59 33.91
C ARG A 191 25.09 -28.10 34.18
N ALA A 192 25.84 -28.82 33.37
CA ALA A 192 26.08 -30.25 33.55
C ALA A 192 26.93 -30.53 34.80
N VAL A 193 28.07 -29.86 34.93
CA VAL A 193 28.99 -29.99 36.07
C VAL A 193 28.33 -29.45 37.35
N GLY A 194 27.62 -28.32 37.26
CA GLY A 194 26.90 -27.75 38.40
C GLY A 194 25.82 -28.67 38.95
N ARG A 195 25.05 -29.36 38.09
CA ARG A 195 24.08 -30.39 38.53
C ARG A 195 24.72 -31.62 39.17
N GLY A 196 25.98 -31.92 38.84
CA GLY A 196 26.72 -33.03 39.43
C GLY A 196 27.42 -32.67 40.74
N LEU A 197 27.84 -31.41 40.91
CA LEU A 197 28.64 -30.96 42.06
C LEU A 197 27.84 -30.21 43.14
N LEU A 198 26.79 -29.46 42.76
CA LEU A 198 26.00 -28.65 43.69
C LEU A 198 24.67 -29.33 44.00
N THR A 199 24.19 -29.16 45.24
CA THR A 199 22.84 -29.59 45.62
C THR A 199 21.77 -28.73 44.94
N PRO A 200 20.51 -29.21 44.81
CA PRO A 200 19.42 -28.41 44.24
C PRO A 200 19.24 -27.05 44.92
N GLU A 201 19.40 -27.00 46.25
CA GLU A 201 19.31 -25.77 47.04
C GLU A 201 20.47 -24.80 46.73
N GLN A 202 21.70 -25.30 46.64
CA GLN A 202 22.87 -24.51 46.26
C GLN A 202 22.74 -23.95 44.82
N ILE A 203 22.12 -24.71 43.91
CA ILE A 203 21.87 -24.28 42.53
C ILE A 203 20.92 -23.07 42.50
N THR A 204 19.93 -23.00 43.39
CA THR A 204 18.99 -21.87 43.50
C THR A 204 19.71 -20.54 43.75
N TYR A 205 20.81 -20.54 44.51
CA TYR A 205 21.63 -19.34 44.74
C TYR A 205 22.70 -19.13 43.65
N ALA A 206 23.35 -20.22 43.20
CA ALA A 206 24.44 -20.16 42.23
C ALA A 206 23.98 -19.80 40.81
N ALA A 207 22.85 -20.33 40.35
CA ALA A 207 22.41 -20.17 38.97
C ALA A 207 22.08 -18.70 38.61
N PRO A 208 21.32 -17.93 39.43
CA PRO A 208 21.09 -16.51 39.18
C PRO A 208 22.37 -15.68 39.19
N PHE A 209 23.30 -15.96 40.10
CA PHE A 209 24.61 -15.30 40.15
C PHE A 209 25.36 -15.49 38.82
N VAL A 210 25.53 -16.74 38.38
CA VAL A 210 26.26 -17.04 37.14
C VAL A 210 25.52 -16.51 35.92
N PHE A 211 24.19 -16.63 35.88
CA PHE A 211 23.40 -16.16 34.75
C PHE A 211 23.46 -14.64 34.59
N TYR A 212 23.15 -13.89 35.65
CA TYR A 212 23.05 -12.42 35.55
C TYR A 212 24.40 -11.70 35.54
N LEU A 213 25.39 -12.18 36.31
CA LEU A 213 26.66 -11.46 36.45
C LEU A 213 27.77 -11.96 35.53
N ILE A 214 27.64 -13.17 34.97
CA ILE A 214 28.68 -13.77 34.13
C ILE A 214 28.15 -14.02 32.72
N TRP A 215 27.05 -14.76 32.57
CA TRP A 215 26.56 -15.16 31.25
C TRP A 215 26.07 -13.96 30.42
N ILE A 216 25.11 -13.19 30.93
CA ILE A 216 24.48 -12.07 30.21
C ILE A 216 25.50 -10.99 29.78
N PRO A 217 26.39 -10.48 30.66
CA PRO A 217 27.40 -9.49 30.25
C PRO A 217 28.36 -10.00 29.18
N ARG A 218 28.68 -11.31 29.18
CA ARG A 218 29.57 -11.92 28.17
C ARG A 218 28.88 -12.04 26.81
N VAL A 219 27.61 -12.44 26.79
CA VAL A 219 26.78 -12.43 25.56
C VAL A 219 26.67 -11.01 25.01
N GLY A 220 26.38 -10.02 25.87
CA GLY A 220 26.34 -8.62 25.47
C GLY A 220 27.70 -8.09 25.00
N ALA A 221 28.81 -8.51 25.60
CA ALA A 221 30.14 -8.16 25.14
C ALA A 221 30.46 -8.75 23.75
N ALA A 222 30.03 -9.98 23.47
CA ALA A 222 30.15 -10.60 22.15
C ALA A 222 29.35 -9.82 21.11
N ALA A 223 28.08 -9.51 21.39
CA ALA A 223 27.22 -8.72 20.52
C ALA A 223 27.77 -7.30 20.28
N SER A 224 28.24 -6.65 21.34
CA SER A 224 28.88 -5.33 21.25
C SER A 224 30.15 -5.37 20.40
N ARG A 225 30.97 -6.42 20.48
CA ARG A 225 32.19 -6.57 19.65
C ARG A 225 31.88 -6.90 18.19
N PHE A 226 30.75 -7.54 17.91
CA PHE A 226 30.23 -7.72 16.56
C PHE A 226 29.85 -6.38 15.93
N VAL A 227 29.11 -5.52 16.64
CA VAL A 227 28.63 -4.24 16.08
C VAL A 227 29.73 -3.16 16.07
N LEU A 228 30.40 -2.93 17.22
CA LEU A 228 31.28 -1.77 17.42
C LEU A 228 32.75 -2.02 17.04
N ALA A 229 33.17 -3.28 16.91
CA ALA A 229 34.55 -3.69 16.62
C ALA A 229 35.64 -2.82 17.29
N PRO A 230 35.64 -2.65 18.64
CA PRO A 230 36.41 -1.60 19.33
C PRO A 230 37.95 -1.72 19.22
N LYS A 231 38.45 -2.86 18.71
CA LYS A 231 39.88 -3.12 18.51
C LYS A 231 40.30 -3.17 17.03
N LYS A 232 39.36 -3.24 16.08
CA LYS A 232 39.63 -3.32 14.64
C LYS A 232 38.72 -2.34 13.88
N PRO A 233 39.12 -1.07 13.75
CA PRO A 233 38.28 -0.01 13.18
C PRO A 233 37.78 -0.30 11.77
N HIS A 234 38.61 -0.92 10.93
CA HIS A 234 38.27 -1.26 9.53
C HIS A 234 37.13 -2.26 9.37
N TYR A 235 36.79 -3.01 10.42
CA TYR A 235 35.66 -3.95 10.40
C TYR A 235 34.41 -3.40 11.08
N ARG A 236 34.41 -2.16 11.56
CA ARG A 236 33.28 -1.60 12.32
C ARG A 236 32.04 -1.48 11.43
N LEU A 237 30.89 -1.98 11.91
CA LEU A 237 29.64 -1.92 11.15
C LEU A 237 28.99 -0.53 11.24
N VAL A 238 29.13 0.12 12.39
CA VAL A 238 28.54 1.43 12.68
C VAL A 238 29.50 2.60 12.39
N ASN A 239 28.96 3.75 12.01
CA ASN A 239 29.77 4.95 11.77
C ASN A 239 30.05 5.70 13.08
N ILE A 240 31.15 5.39 13.76
CA ILE A 240 31.61 6.12 14.94
C ILE A 240 33.13 6.10 15.02
N ASP A 241 33.71 7.07 15.73
CA ASP A 241 35.15 7.10 16.02
C ASP A 241 35.61 6.01 17.01
N ASP A 242 36.91 5.69 16.97
CA ASP A 242 37.55 4.70 17.84
C ASP A 242 37.36 4.99 19.34
N HIS A 243 37.36 6.27 19.70
CA HIS A 243 37.11 6.73 21.05
C HIS A 243 35.71 6.29 21.52
N TRP A 244 34.68 6.62 20.73
CA TRP A 244 33.29 6.32 21.05
C TRP A 244 32.99 4.83 21.00
N ALA A 245 33.59 4.08 20.07
CA ALA A 245 33.45 2.63 20.01
C ALA A 245 33.93 1.94 21.29
N LYS A 246 35.10 2.33 21.81
CA LYS A 246 35.64 1.80 23.08
C LYS A 246 34.81 2.26 24.27
N TYR A 247 34.38 3.52 24.28
CA TYR A 247 33.53 4.08 25.32
C TYR A 247 32.19 3.35 25.42
N LEU A 248 31.44 3.25 24.32
CA LEU A 248 30.14 2.59 24.28
C LEU A 248 30.26 1.11 24.60
N HIS A 249 31.28 0.41 24.08
CA HIS A 249 31.54 -0.99 24.42
C HIS A 249 31.71 -1.21 25.93
N ARG A 250 32.59 -0.41 26.57
CA ARG A 250 32.86 -0.54 28.00
C ARG A 250 31.63 -0.22 28.84
N ASN A 251 30.93 0.87 28.53
CA ASN A 251 29.78 1.29 29.31
C ASN A 251 28.57 0.37 29.09
N LEU A 252 28.38 -0.21 27.90
CA LEU A 252 27.33 -1.21 27.67
C LEU A 252 27.57 -2.48 28.49
N ILE A 253 28.81 -2.96 28.60
CA ILE A 253 29.15 -4.09 29.49
C ILE A 253 28.93 -3.69 30.94
N GLY A 254 29.38 -2.50 31.36
CA GLY A 254 29.14 -1.98 32.71
C GLY A 254 27.66 -1.90 33.05
N LEU A 255 26.83 -1.46 32.09
CA LEU A 255 25.38 -1.41 32.23
C LEU A 255 24.76 -2.79 32.40
N LEU A 256 25.16 -3.77 31.58
CA LEU A 256 24.68 -5.15 31.71
C LEU A 256 25.09 -5.79 33.03
N ILE A 257 26.30 -5.50 33.53
CA ILE A 257 26.73 -5.95 34.87
C ILE A 257 25.88 -5.28 35.95
N LEU A 258 25.59 -3.98 35.84
CA LEU A 258 24.77 -3.27 36.83
C LEU A 258 23.30 -3.75 36.84
N ILE A 259 22.72 -3.99 35.65
CA ILE A 259 21.39 -4.60 35.51
C ILE A 259 21.41 -6.02 36.11
N GLY A 260 22.41 -6.83 35.76
CA GLY A 260 22.57 -8.18 36.28
C GLY A 260 22.75 -8.22 37.80
N PHE A 261 23.53 -7.28 38.36
CA PHE A 261 23.70 -7.13 39.80
C PHE A 261 22.39 -6.78 40.49
N THR A 262 21.62 -5.86 39.91
CA THR A 262 20.29 -5.49 40.42
C THR A 262 19.35 -6.69 40.46
N LEU A 263 19.24 -7.43 39.36
CA LEU A 263 18.38 -8.62 39.28
C LEU A 263 18.83 -9.72 40.24
N PHE A 264 20.15 -9.96 40.33
CA PHE A 264 20.72 -10.91 41.28
C PHE A 264 20.43 -10.51 42.72
N LEU A 265 20.65 -9.25 43.11
CA LEU A 265 20.48 -8.80 44.48
C LEU A 265 19.00 -8.86 44.91
N LEU A 266 18.07 -8.48 44.03
CA LEU A 266 16.63 -8.61 44.31
C LEU A 266 16.22 -10.07 44.48
N HIS A 267 16.78 -10.97 43.66
CA HIS A 267 16.52 -12.41 43.78
C HIS A 267 17.12 -12.99 45.08
N PHE A 268 18.37 -12.64 45.40
CA PHE A 268 19.06 -13.06 46.62
C PHE A 268 18.32 -12.61 47.88
N ASN A 269 17.86 -11.36 47.91
CA ASN A 269 17.09 -10.82 49.04
C ASN A 269 15.77 -11.58 49.25
N ARG A 270 15.05 -11.89 48.16
CA ARG A 270 13.81 -12.68 48.22
C ARG A 270 14.04 -14.08 48.76
N LEU A 271 15.10 -14.77 48.32
CA LEU A 271 15.43 -16.12 48.81
C LEU A 271 15.77 -16.12 50.31
N ASN A 272 16.32 -15.03 50.82
CA ASN A 272 16.72 -14.87 52.21
C ASN A 272 15.67 -14.14 53.07
N GLY A 273 14.41 -14.11 52.62
CA GLY A 273 13.28 -13.62 53.42
C GLY A 273 13.11 -12.11 53.51
N ILE A 274 13.87 -11.31 52.75
CA ILE A 274 13.70 -9.85 52.70
C ILE A 274 12.63 -9.52 51.65
N THR A 275 11.56 -8.87 52.08
CA THR A 275 10.47 -8.49 51.17
C THR A 275 10.81 -7.21 50.41
N SER A 276 10.28 -7.07 49.18
CA SER A 276 10.53 -5.90 48.33
C SER A 276 9.95 -4.58 48.90
N GLY A 277 9.02 -4.67 49.86
CA GLY A 277 8.42 -3.52 50.53
C GLY A 277 9.25 -2.96 51.68
N GLU A 278 10.08 -3.79 52.34
CA GLU A 278 10.85 -3.40 53.53
C GLU A 278 12.00 -2.43 53.25
N THR A 279 12.66 -2.60 52.11
CA THR A 279 13.89 -1.85 51.77
C THR A 279 13.74 -0.91 50.59
N ARG A 280 12.78 -1.20 49.69
CA ARG A 280 12.63 -0.54 48.38
C ARG A 280 13.96 -0.39 47.61
N ILE A 281 14.96 -1.26 47.85
CA ILE A 281 16.30 -1.14 47.26
C ILE A 281 16.29 -1.17 45.72
N GLY A 282 15.30 -1.85 45.15
CA GLY A 282 15.06 -1.89 43.71
C GLY A 282 14.85 -0.50 43.09
N PHE A 283 14.23 0.44 43.82
CA PHE A 283 14.06 1.83 43.38
C PHE A 283 15.41 2.49 43.07
N TRP A 284 16.33 2.47 44.04
CA TRP A 284 17.62 3.14 43.94
C TRP A 284 18.52 2.52 42.87
N LEU A 285 18.51 1.19 42.77
CA LEU A 285 19.23 0.46 41.74
C LEU A 285 18.67 0.75 40.35
N ASN A 286 17.35 0.74 40.20
CA ASN A 286 16.68 1.06 38.94
C ASN A 286 16.94 2.51 38.52
N ALA A 287 16.81 3.47 39.45
CA ALA A 287 17.15 4.87 39.21
C ALA A 287 18.63 5.03 38.80
N GLY A 288 19.55 4.34 39.48
CA GLY A 288 20.98 4.35 39.13
C GLY A 288 21.26 3.84 37.72
N ILE A 289 20.56 2.79 37.27
CA ILE A 289 20.66 2.27 35.90
C ILE A 289 20.21 3.34 34.88
N HIS A 290 19.05 3.96 35.10
CA HIS A 290 18.51 4.97 34.18
C HIS A 290 19.35 6.25 34.16
N ILE A 291 19.84 6.71 35.31
CA ILE A 291 20.80 7.82 35.40
C ILE A 291 22.07 7.46 34.63
N TYR A 292 22.60 6.25 34.79
CA TYR A 292 23.81 5.84 34.06
C TYR A 292 23.59 5.82 32.55
N ILE A 293 22.43 5.36 32.07
CA ILE A 293 22.06 5.42 30.65
C ILE A 293 21.97 6.85 30.15
N ALA A 294 21.31 7.74 30.89
CA ALA A 294 21.23 9.15 30.54
C ALA A 294 22.63 9.79 30.48
N LEU A 295 23.53 9.45 31.41
CA LEU A 295 24.92 9.92 31.39
C LEU A 295 25.71 9.36 30.20
N ILE A 296 25.51 8.08 29.84
CA ILE A 296 26.11 7.48 28.64
C ILE A 296 25.64 8.23 27.39
N ALA A 297 24.33 8.45 27.25
CA ALA A 297 23.73 9.13 26.10
C ALA A 297 24.18 10.60 26.01
N TRP A 298 24.21 11.32 27.13
CA TRP A 298 24.67 12.70 27.19
C TRP A 298 26.15 12.85 26.81
N LYS A 299 27.00 11.98 27.36
CA LYS A 299 28.44 12.00 27.10
C LYS A 299 28.76 11.55 25.68
N ALA A 300 28.12 10.49 25.19
CA ALA A 300 28.32 9.95 23.85
C ALA A 300 27.42 10.58 22.78
N ARG A 301 26.80 11.74 23.03
CA ARG A 301 25.84 12.37 22.10
C ARG A 301 26.39 12.50 20.68
N GLU A 302 27.64 12.92 20.54
CA GLU A 302 28.29 13.07 19.23
C GLU A 302 28.47 11.71 18.56
N GLY A 303 28.98 10.70 19.27
CA GLY A 303 29.11 9.34 18.76
C GLY A 303 27.76 8.69 18.41
N LEU A 304 26.71 8.93 19.21
CA LEU A 304 25.36 8.42 18.94
C LEU A 304 24.73 9.11 17.72
N SER A 305 24.94 10.41 17.53
CA SER A 305 24.51 11.14 16.34
C SER A 305 25.26 10.66 15.09
N GLN A 306 26.59 10.50 15.15
CA GLN A 306 27.38 9.92 14.05
C GLN A 306 26.88 8.51 13.68
N MET A 307 26.59 7.69 14.70
CA MET A 307 26.09 6.33 14.51
C MET A 307 24.75 6.30 13.78
N MET A 308 23.84 7.22 14.12
CA MET A 308 22.52 7.33 13.49
C MET A 308 22.61 7.90 12.06
N LEU A 309 23.53 8.84 11.82
CA LEU A 309 23.71 9.44 10.51
C LEU A 309 24.25 8.42 9.48
N GLY A 310 25.16 7.53 9.92
CA GLY A 310 25.75 6.48 9.09
C GLY A 310 26.82 7.00 8.12
N THR A 311 27.28 6.16 7.18
CA THR A 311 28.37 6.47 6.22
C THR A 311 27.88 6.90 4.83
N ASP A 312 26.58 7.05 4.65
CA ASP A 312 25.98 7.27 3.34
C ASP A 312 26.04 8.75 2.94
N PRO A 313 26.71 9.18 1.85
CA PRO A 313 26.77 10.60 1.50
C PRO A 313 25.40 11.20 1.14
N ASP A 314 24.38 10.37 0.87
CA ASP A 314 23.03 10.82 0.54
C ASP A 314 22.14 10.96 1.80
N HIS A 315 22.38 12.03 2.58
CA HIS A 315 21.56 12.36 3.75
C HIS A 315 20.38 13.27 3.38
N THR A 316 19.21 13.01 3.97
CA THR A 316 18.08 13.94 3.95
C THR A 316 18.08 14.81 5.21
N LYS A 317 17.43 16.00 5.16
CA LYS A 317 17.25 16.84 6.35
C LYS A 317 16.64 16.08 7.54
N PHE A 318 15.71 15.17 7.25
CA PHE A 318 15.13 14.30 8.26
C PHE A 318 16.17 13.37 8.90
N ASP A 319 17.10 12.81 8.13
CA ASP A 319 18.17 11.96 8.69
C ASP A 319 19.09 12.76 9.62
N GLU A 320 19.42 14.01 9.26
CA GLU A 320 20.22 14.91 10.09
C GLU A 320 19.49 15.29 11.39
N GLU A 321 18.21 15.64 11.30
CA GLU A 321 17.38 15.96 12.47
C GLU A 321 17.23 14.75 13.41
N VAL A 322 16.92 13.57 12.87
CA VAL A 322 16.81 12.34 13.68
C VAL A 322 18.14 12.02 14.36
N ALA A 323 19.27 12.14 13.66
CA ALA A 323 20.59 11.93 14.24
C ALA A 323 20.91 12.96 15.35
N HIS A 324 20.51 14.22 15.17
CA HIS A 324 20.70 15.27 16.16
C HIS A 324 19.88 15.03 17.43
N TYR A 325 18.61 14.62 17.29
CA TYR A 325 17.71 14.43 18.42
C TYR A 325 17.83 13.06 19.10
N TYR A 326 18.43 12.06 18.45
CA TYR A 326 18.52 10.70 18.97
C TYR A 326 19.13 10.58 20.39
N PRO A 327 20.24 11.27 20.74
CA PRO A 327 20.79 11.19 22.10
C PRO A 327 19.80 11.70 23.16
N TYR A 328 19.02 12.73 22.83
CA TYR A 328 17.99 13.28 23.71
C TYR A 328 16.77 12.37 23.79
N PHE A 329 16.39 11.74 22.68
CA PHE A 329 15.40 10.68 22.67
C PHE A 329 15.82 9.54 23.61
N ALA A 330 17.08 9.11 23.58
CA ALA A 330 17.57 8.06 24.48
C ALA A 330 17.47 8.45 25.97
N ILE A 331 17.78 9.71 26.30
CA ILE A 331 17.60 10.25 27.66
C ILE A 331 16.10 10.29 28.03
N GLY A 332 15.25 10.77 27.12
CA GLY A 332 13.81 10.84 27.30
C GLY A 332 13.19 9.46 27.52
N VAL A 333 13.55 8.47 26.70
CA VAL A 333 13.14 7.06 26.88
C VAL A 333 13.55 6.55 28.25
N SER A 334 14.79 6.81 28.67
CA SER A 334 15.26 6.39 30.00
C SER A 334 14.43 7.04 31.12
N ALA A 335 14.11 8.34 31.01
CA ALA A 335 13.30 9.03 32.01
C ALA A 335 11.84 8.53 32.04
N VAL A 336 11.22 8.37 30.86
CA VAL A 336 9.84 7.92 30.72
C VAL A 336 9.67 6.47 31.19
N ILE A 337 10.58 5.57 30.81
CA ILE A 337 10.53 4.18 31.26
C ILE A 337 10.76 4.09 32.77
N TRP A 338 11.66 4.90 33.33
CA TRP A 338 11.82 4.97 34.78
C TRP A 338 10.52 5.39 35.48
N LEU A 339 9.89 6.50 35.04
CA LEU A 339 8.61 6.96 35.58
C LEU A 339 7.50 5.91 35.42
N LEU A 340 7.43 5.25 34.25
CA LEU A 340 6.47 4.20 33.99
C LEU A 340 6.65 3.02 34.95
N VAL A 341 7.89 2.59 35.20
CA VAL A 341 8.17 1.52 36.17
C VAL A 341 7.72 1.94 37.57
N GLU A 342 8.00 3.17 37.99
CA GLU A 342 7.56 3.66 39.30
C GLU A 342 6.04 3.74 39.44
N PHE A 343 5.36 4.18 38.38
CA PHE A 343 3.90 4.19 38.29
C PHE A 343 3.32 2.77 38.40
N LEU A 344 3.82 1.82 37.60
CA LEU A 344 3.36 0.44 37.62
C LEU A 344 3.65 -0.26 38.96
N VAL A 345 4.74 0.11 39.63
CA VAL A 345 5.07 -0.38 40.96
C VAL A 345 4.14 0.20 42.03
N ALA A 346 3.69 1.44 41.88
CA ALA A 346 2.76 2.10 42.80
C ALA A 346 1.38 1.40 42.80
N GLN A 347 0.90 0.93 41.64
CA GLN A 347 -0.38 0.21 41.51
C GLN A 347 -0.42 -1.17 42.17
N ARG A 348 0.74 -1.77 42.48
CA ARG A 348 0.87 -3.06 43.19
C ARG A 348 0.19 -4.28 42.54
N HIS A 349 -0.09 -4.25 41.22
CA HIS A 349 -0.64 -5.40 40.52
C HIS A 349 0.36 -6.59 40.44
N PRO A 350 0.02 -7.79 40.96
CA PRO A 350 0.97 -8.90 41.06
C PRO A 350 1.55 -9.39 39.71
N SER A 351 0.72 -9.44 38.66
CA SER A 351 1.13 -9.85 37.30
C SER A 351 2.14 -8.89 36.70
N THR A 352 1.86 -7.59 36.76
CA THR A 352 2.74 -6.52 36.26
C THR A 352 4.07 -6.50 37.01
N LEU A 353 4.04 -6.64 38.34
CA LEU A 353 5.25 -6.72 39.16
C LEU A 353 6.11 -7.93 38.79
N ALA A 354 5.50 -9.08 38.46
CA ALA A 354 6.24 -10.25 38.01
C ALA A 354 6.97 -10.00 36.68
N LEU A 355 6.32 -9.35 35.72
CA LEU A 355 6.91 -8.96 34.43
C LEU A 355 8.06 -7.95 34.60
N LEU A 356 7.91 -6.98 35.52
CA LEU A 356 8.97 -6.04 35.86
C LEU A 356 10.21 -6.74 36.42
N VAL A 357 10.03 -7.69 37.34
CA VAL A 357 11.14 -8.48 37.91
C VAL A 357 11.81 -9.37 36.87
N GLN A 358 11.09 -9.83 35.85
CA GLN A 358 11.65 -10.55 34.71
C GLN A 358 12.43 -9.65 33.73
N GLY A 359 12.30 -8.33 33.85
CA GLY A 359 13.05 -7.36 33.07
C GLY A 359 12.34 -6.84 31.80
N ALA A 360 11.00 -6.91 31.73
CA ALA A 360 10.22 -6.41 30.59
C ALA A 360 10.53 -4.94 30.22
N HIS A 361 10.72 -4.09 31.22
CA HIS A 361 11.09 -2.68 31.04
C HIS A 361 12.52 -2.51 30.47
N PHE A 362 13.48 -3.35 30.87
CA PHE A 362 14.82 -3.36 30.28
C PHE A 362 14.80 -3.86 28.82
N ALA A 363 13.97 -4.86 28.52
CA ALA A 363 13.77 -5.30 27.14
C ALA A 363 13.17 -4.18 26.28
N THR A 364 12.18 -3.45 26.81
CA THR A 364 11.56 -2.30 26.14
C THR A 364 12.59 -1.23 25.80
N MET A 365 13.38 -0.83 26.80
CA MET A 365 14.44 0.14 26.63
C MET A 365 15.51 -0.34 25.63
N PHE A 366 15.93 -1.60 25.69
CA PHE A 366 16.87 -2.16 24.72
C PHE A 366 16.35 -2.03 23.27
N TRP A 367 15.10 -2.40 23.02
CA TRP A 367 14.51 -2.35 21.68
C TRP A 367 14.27 -0.92 21.16
N LEU A 368 14.00 0.04 22.06
CA LEU A 368 13.90 1.45 21.67
C LEU A 368 15.29 2.07 21.39
N LEU A 369 16.33 1.66 22.11
CA LEU A 369 17.69 2.23 22.02
C LEU A 369 18.61 1.50 21.03
N ILE A 370 18.18 0.41 20.41
CA ILE A 370 18.96 -0.30 19.38
C ILE A 370 18.81 0.34 17.97
N ALA A 371 18.00 1.39 17.84
CA ALA A 371 17.67 2.03 16.57
C ALA A 371 18.88 2.33 15.65
N PRO A 372 20.02 2.87 16.12
CA PRO A 372 21.17 3.12 15.24
C PRO A 372 21.80 1.84 14.68
N ALA A 373 21.80 0.75 15.45
CA ALA A 373 22.31 -0.54 14.99
C ALA A 373 21.36 -1.19 13.97
N LEU A 374 20.04 -1.07 14.19
CA LEU A 374 19.03 -1.49 13.21
C LEU A 374 19.12 -0.66 11.91
N ASP A 375 19.27 0.66 12.01
CA ASP A 375 19.40 1.54 10.83
C ASP A 375 20.66 1.23 10.03
N THR A 376 21.77 0.97 10.71
CA THR A 376 23.01 0.49 10.09
C THR A 376 22.81 -0.82 9.34
N LEU A 377 22.12 -1.79 9.96
CA LEU A 377 21.78 -3.07 9.32
C LEU A 377 20.90 -2.87 8.08
N ILE A 378 19.87 -2.03 8.19
CA ILE A 378 18.97 -1.70 7.08
C ILE A 378 19.77 -1.08 5.92
N ARG A 379 20.59 -0.06 6.17
CA ARG A 379 21.39 0.57 5.12
C ARG A 379 22.37 -0.41 4.48
N GLY A 380 22.98 -1.28 5.27
CA GLY A 380 23.84 -2.36 4.77
C GLY A 380 23.11 -3.34 3.87
N LEU A 381 21.90 -3.76 4.25
CA LEU A 381 21.06 -4.65 3.45
C LEU A 381 20.58 -3.96 2.15
N VAL A 382 20.16 -2.70 2.23
CA VAL A 382 19.67 -1.93 1.08
C VAL A 382 20.74 -1.74 0.01
N ARG A 383 22.02 -1.58 0.38
CA ARG A 383 23.13 -1.51 -0.59
C ARG A 383 23.20 -2.73 -1.51
N HIS A 384 22.73 -3.90 -1.04
CA HIS A 384 22.72 -5.14 -1.83
C HIS A 384 21.38 -5.40 -2.52
N LEU A 385 20.27 -4.94 -1.94
CA LEU A 385 18.92 -5.10 -2.52
C LEU A 385 18.58 -4.05 -3.58
N GLN A 386 19.29 -2.92 -3.59
CA GLN A 386 19.08 -1.86 -4.57
C GLN A 386 19.53 -2.34 -5.97
N PRO A 387 18.65 -2.28 -7.00
CA PRO A 387 19.06 -2.57 -8.37
C PRO A 387 20.08 -1.57 -8.89
N PRO A 388 20.93 -1.97 -9.86
CA PRO A 388 21.88 -1.06 -10.49
C PRO A 388 21.16 0.12 -11.15
N MET A 389 21.87 1.24 -11.27
CA MET A 389 21.37 2.42 -11.98
C MET A 389 21.06 2.05 -13.44
N MET A 390 19.86 2.39 -13.90
CA MET A 390 19.43 2.18 -15.29
C MET A 390 19.45 3.53 -16.01
N GLY A 391 20.18 3.60 -17.12
CA GLY A 391 20.37 4.80 -17.93
C GLY A 391 21.42 5.77 -17.39
N GLU A 392 21.64 6.87 -18.11
CA GLU A 392 22.67 7.87 -17.83
C GLU A 392 22.07 9.26 -17.59
N GLY A 393 22.85 10.14 -16.95
CA GLY A 393 22.46 11.54 -16.71
C GLY A 393 21.72 11.81 -15.38
N PRO A 394 21.38 13.09 -15.13
CA PRO A 394 20.89 13.57 -13.82
C PRO A 394 19.48 13.06 -13.46
N VAL A 395 18.74 12.53 -14.43
CA VAL A 395 17.41 11.92 -14.20
C VAL A 395 17.57 10.49 -13.66
N ALA A 396 18.43 9.68 -14.30
CA ALA A 396 18.75 8.33 -13.86
C ALA A 396 19.34 8.32 -12.44
N GLU A 397 20.27 9.25 -12.15
CA GLU A 397 20.88 9.39 -10.83
C GLU A 397 19.85 9.75 -9.74
N ARG A 398 18.94 10.70 -10.02
CA ARG A 398 17.86 11.07 -9.08
C ARG A 398 16.91 9.91 -8.80
N ALA A 399 16.55 9.14 -9.83
CA ALA A 399 15.70 7.96 -9.68
C ALA A 399 16.40 6.85 -8.87
N TYR A 400 17.70 6.65 -9.10
CA TYR A 400 18.52 5.71 -8.34
C TYR A 400 18.58 6.08 -6.86
N LYS A 401 18.90 7.35 -6.53
CA LYS A 401 18.90 7.85 -5.13
C LYS A 401 17.51 7.76 -4.48
N SER A 402 16.46 8.15 -5.20
CA SER A 402 15.06 8.04 -4.71
C SER A 402 14.68 6.60 -4.38
N THR A 403 15.05 5.65 -5.24
CA THR A 403 14.83 4.21 -5.03
C THR A 403 15.52 3.75 -3.75
N LYS A 404 16.81 4.06 -3.57
CA LYS A 404 17.57 3.75 -2.35
C LYS A 404 16.87 4.25 -1.09
N ARG A 405 16.44 5.52 -1.10
CA ARG A 405 15.76 6.15 0.04
C ARG A 405 14.45 5.44 0.38
N SER A 406 13.64 5.07 -0.62
CA SER A 406 12.41 4.29 -0.39
C SER A 406 12.69 2.93 0.24
N TYR A 407 13.72 2.22 -0.20
CA TYR A 407 14.14 0.96 0.42
C TYR A 407 14.53 1.12 1.90
N ILE A 408 15.30 2.18 2.23
CA ILE A 408 15.67 2.49 3.61
C ILE A 408 14.43 2.80 4.46
N ARG A 409 13.49 3.62 3.95
CA ARG A 409 12.26 3.96 4.67
C ARG A 409 11.37 2.73 4.92
N ILE A 410 11.20 1.86 3.93
CA ILE A 410 10.49 0.58 4.10
C ILE A 410 11.18 -0.27 5.17
N GLY A 411 12.51 -0.43 5.09
CA GLY A 411 13.28 -1.18 6.08
C GLY A 411 13.13 -0.64 7.51
N ARG A 412 13.11 0.69 7.69
CA ARG A 412 12.89 1.34 9.00
C ARG A 412 11.52 1.05 9.57
N VAL A 413 10.47 1.09 8.75
CA VAL A 413 9.10 0.80 9.22
C VAL A 413 8.98 -0.66 9.62
N LEU A 414 9.54 -1.59 8.82
CA LEU A 414 9.57 -3.01 9.17
C LEU A 414 10.35 -3.27 10.47
N ALA A 415 11.47 -2.57 10.67
CA ALA A 415 12.22 -2.64 11.93
C ALA A 415 11.44 -2.04 13.11
N GLY A 416 10.68 -0.96 12.89
CA GLY A 416 9.76 -0.39 13.88
C GLY A 416 8.66 -1.38 14.28
N ILE A 417 8.04 -2.05 13.30
CA ILE A 417 7.07 -3.12 13.54
C ILE A 417 7.72 -4.24 14.37
N LEU A 418 8.92 -4.70 13.99
CA LEU A 418 9.66 -5.71 14.74
C LEU A 418 9.91 -5.27 16.19
N VAL A 419 10.33 -4.02 16.42
CA VAL A 419 10.51 -3.45 17.76
C VAL A 419 9.22 -3.51 18.58
N ILE A 420 8.09 -3.10 17.98
CA ILE A 420 6.77 -3.16 18.65
C ILE A 420 6.42 -4.61 19.00
N LEU A 421 6.61 -5.57 18.08
CA LEU A 421 6.35 -6.99 18.34
C LEU A 421 7.21 -7.55 19.48
N MET A 422 8.48 -7.14 19.55
CA MET A 422 9.37 -7.58 20.62
C MET A 422 9.02 -6.95 21.98
N ILE A 423 8.56 -5.70 21.99
CA ILE A 423 8.04 -5.05 23.20
C ILE A 423 6.76 -5.75 23.65
N ALA A 424 5.78 -5.95 22.76
CA ALA A 424 4.53 -6.64 23.08
C ALA A 424 4.79 -8.03 23.69
N ARG A 425 5.71 -8.79 23.08
CA ARG A 425 6.14 -10.08 23.61
C ARG A 425 6.79 -9.99 25.00
N ALA A 426 7.56 -8.93 25.28
CA ALA A 426 8.20 -8.74 26.59
C ALA A 426 7.18 -8.44 27.70
N TRP A 427 6.02 -7.89 27.34
CA TRP A 427 4.92 -7.57 28.25
C TRP A 427 3.78 -8.59 28.22
N ASP A 428 3.96 -9.72 27.52
CA ASP A 428 2.97 -10.78 27.34
C ASP A 428 1.63 -10.26 26.77
N LEU A 429 1.70 -9.28 25.87
CA LEU A 429 0.52 -8.69 25.23
C LEU A 429 0.09 -9.54 24.03
N ASP A 430 -1.19 -9.93 23.99
CA ASP A 430 -1.77 -10.61 22.84
C ASP A 430 -2.09 -9.60 21.71
N LEU A 431 -1.27 -9.63 20.68
CA LEU A 431 -1.42 -8.78 19.51
C LEU A 431 -2.63 -9.13 18.65
N GLN A 432 -3.16 -10.35 18.74
CA GLN A 432 -4.37 -10.75 18.02
C GLN A 432 -5.61 -10.12 18.66
N GLU A 433 -5.68 -10.08 19.99
CA GLU A 433 -6.72 -9.36 20.72
C GLU A 433 -6.64 -7.84 20.47
N ILE A 434 -5.43 -7.29 20.47
CA ILE A 434 -5.19 -5.86 20.17
C ILE A 434 -5.60 -5.51 18.73
N ALA A 435 -5.28 -6.34 17.75
CA ALA A 435 -5.66 -6.13 16.36
C ALA A 435 -7.16 -6.34 16.11
N GLY A 436 -7.80 -7.19 16.93
CA GLY A 436 -9.22 -7.52 16.88
C GLY A 436 -10.16 -6.44 17.44
N GLY A 437 -9.62 -5.34 17.99
CA GLY A 437 -10.41 -4.24 18.51
C GLY A 437 -10.84 -4.42 19.97
N GLY A 438 -9.91 -4.80 20.84
CA GLY A 438 -10.13 -4.79 22.30
C GLY A 438 -10.63 -3.44 22.80
N ASP A 439 -11.41 -3.45 23.90
CA ASP A 439 -12.03 -2.21 24.40
C ASP A 439 -11.06 -1.30 25.16
N GLU A 440 -9.91 -1.83 25.58
CA GLU A 440 -8.88 -1.10 26.30
C GLU A 440 -8.24 0.01 25.44
N SER A 441 -8.07 1.20 26.04
CA SER A 441 -7.47 2.39 25.40
C SER A 441 -6.08 2.14 24.78
N GLY A 442 -5.29 1.23 25.36
CA GLY A 442 -3.97 0.85 24.85
C GLY A 442 -4.04 0.11 23.51
N SER A 443 -5.05 -0.74 23.32
CA SER A 443 -5.20 -1.52 22.09
C SER A 443 -5.57 -0.65 20.88
N LYS A 444 -6.45 0.35 21.10
CA LYS A 444 -6.88 1.34 20.10
C LYS A 444 -5.70 2.17 19.56
N LEU A 445 -4.80 2.60 20.45
CA LEU A 445 -3.58 3.33 20.06
C LEU A 445 -2.62 2.45 19.24
N ILE A 446 -2.42 1.19 19.64
CA ILE A 446 -1.56 0.27 18.89
C ILE A 446 -2.15 0.00 17.49
N GLN A 447 -3.46 -0.24 17.40
CA GLN A 447 -4.16 -0.45 16.14
C GLN A 447 -4.03 0.78 15.21
N PHE A 448 -4.18 2.00 15.76
CA PHE A 448 -3.95 3.26 15.05
C PHE A 448 -2.55 3.33 14.42
N PHE A 449 -1.50 3.08 15.19
CA PHE A 449 -0.12 3.12 14.68
C PHE A 449 0.16 2.03 13.65
N ILE A 450 -0.42 0.82 13.82
CA ILE A 450 -0.31 -0.26 12.83
C ILE A 450 -0.94 0.15 11.51
N ILE A 451 -2.16 0.70 11.53
CA ILE A 451 -2.86 1.17 10.31
C ILE A 451 -2.01 2.23 9.60
N ILE A 452 -1.47 3.22 10.33
CA ILE A 452 -0.60 4.24 9.75
C ILE A 452 0.68 3.62 9.16
N ALA A 453 1.32 2.69 9.86
CA ALA A 453 2.53 2.02 9.38
C ALA A 453 2.27 1.24 8.09
N VAL A 454 1.16 0.50 8.00
CA VAL A 454 0.75 -0.23 6.80
C VAL A 454 0.45 0.72 5.65
N GLY A 455 -0.31 1.79 5.89
CA GLY A 455 -0.62 2.80 4.88
C GLY A 455 0.65 3.49 4.33
N TYR A 456 1.59 3.80 5.21
CA TYR A 456 2.88 4.35 4.83
C TYR A 456 3.73 3.38 3.99
N ILE A 457 3.79 2.10 4.38
CA ILE A 457 4.46 1.06 3.57
C ILE A 457 3.82 0.95 2.19
N LEU A 458 2.49 0.88 2.11
CA LEU A 458 1.78 0.79 0.83
C LEU A 458 2.10 1.99 -0.05
N ASN A 459 2.10 3.20 0.52
CA ASN A 459 2.46 4.43 -0.17
C ASN A 459 3.91 4.41 -0.71
N GLU A 460 4.86 3.89 0.07
CA GLU A 460 6.25 3.74 -0.38
C GLU A 460 6.39 2.68 -1.48
N VAL A 461 5.69 1.54 -1.37
CA VAL A 461 5.70 0.49 -2.40
C VAL A 461 5.15 1.00 -3.72
N VAL A 462 4.03 1.73 -3.70
CA VAL A 462 3.45 2.37 -4.88
C VAL A 462 4.40 3.42 -5.45
N SER A 463 4.95 4.29 -4.60
CA SER A 463 5.92 5.31 -5.01
C SER A 463 7.17 4.70 -5.65
N LEU A 464 7.67 3.59 -5.10
CA LEU A 464 8.81 2.84 -5.61
C LEU A 464 8.51 2.28 -7.01
N TRP A 465 7.34 1.63 -7.16
CA TRP A 465 6.93 1.06 -8.44
C TRP A 465 6.80 2.14 -9.53
N ILE A 466 6.16 3.28 -9.21
CA ILE A 466 5.98 4.38 -10.16
C ILE A 466 7.33 5.02 -10.51
N ASN A 467 8.17 5.33 -9.53
CA ASN A 467 9.48 5.96 -9.77
C ASN A 467 10.39 5.05 -10.61
N ARG A 468 10.36 3.73 -10.36
CA ARG A 468 11.08 2.75 -11.18
C ARG A 468 10.60 2.73 -12.63
N ARG A 469 9.28 2.76 -12.83
CA ARG A 469 8.71 2.79 -14.18
C ARG A 469 9.04 4.09 -14.90
N LEU A 470 8.96 5.24 -14.20
CA LEU A 470 9.28 6.56 -14.75
C LEU A 470 10.75 6.64 -15.20
N ALA A 471 11.67 6.13 -14.39
CA ALA A 471 13.10 6.11 -14.70
C ALA A 471 13.42 5.29 -15.96
N LYS A 472 12.74 4.14 -16.13
CA LYS A 472 12.91 3.29 -17.32
C LYS A 472 12.44 3.98 -18.60
N GLU A 473 11.33 4.71 -18.54
CA GLU A 473 10.78 5.41 -19.72
C GLU A 473 11.62 6.64 -20.11
N GLN A 474 12.08 7.43 -19.13
CA GLN A 474 12.87 8.64 -19.39
C GLN A 474 14.30 8.36 -19.90
N THR A 475 14.82 7.15 -19.66
CA THR A 475 16.16 6.74 -20.12
C THR A 475 16.12 6.05 -21.48
N ALA A 476 14.97 5.48 -21.87
CA ALA A 476 14.77 4.90 -23.19
C ALA A 476 14.66 5.96 -24.31
N ASP A 477 14.18 7.16 -24.00
CA ASP A 477 13.97 8.26 -24.97
C ASP A 477 15.24 9.03 -25.35
N GLN A 478 16.40 8.71 -24.76
CA GLN A 478 17.68 9.39 -25.01
C GLN A 478 18.65 8.58 -25.89
N SER A 479 18.20 7.53 -26.57
CA SER A 479 19.02 6.85 -27.58
C SER A 479 19.35 7.80 -28.75
N PRO A 480 20.63 8.01 -29.12
CA PRO A 480 21.05 9.08 -30.04
C PRO A 480 20.70 8.92 -31.53
N ASP A 481 19.90 7.93 -31.93
CA ASP A 481 19.89 7.42 -33.32
C ASP A 481 18.73 7.90 -34.22
N GLU A 482 17.98 8.94 -33.87
CA GLU A 482 17.04 9.56 -34.82
C GLU A 482 17.51 10.95 -35.26
N GLU A 483 18.22 10.94 -36.39
CA GLU A 483 18.62 12.10 -37.17
C GLU A 483 17.46 13.08 -37.39
N ALA A 484 17.82 14.35 -37.30
CA ALA A 484 16.97 15.51 -37.50
C ALA A 484 16.19 15.46 -38.81
N GLY A 485 14.87 15.26 -38.71
CA GLY A 485 13.88 15.64 -39.72
C GLY A 485 13.10 16.86 -39.22
N GLU A 486 13.13 17.93 -40.01
CA GLU A 486 12.45 19.20 -39.73
C GLU A 486 10.99 19.03 -39.29
N GLY A 487 10.63 19.61 -38.14
CA GLY A 487 9.25 19.90 -37.79
C GLY A 487 8.43 18.79 -37.12
N GLY A 488 9.04 17.91 -36.32
CA GLY A 488 8.31 16.98 -35.45
C GLY A 488 8.93 16.96 -34.07
N GLY A 489 8.30 17.62 -33.09
CA GLY A 489 8.78 17.58 -31.71
C GLY A 489 8.86 16.13 -31.23
N SER A 490 10.08 15.66 -30.93
CA SER A 490 10.35 14.42 -30.20
C SER A 490 9.83 14.61 -28.76
N GLY A 491 8.52 14.60 -28.62
CA GLY A 491 7.82 14.79 -27.36
C GLY A 491 8.06 13.58 -26.49
N GLY A 492 8.66 13.80 -25.31
CA GLY A 492 8.97 12.74 -24.37
C GLY A 492 7.80 11.79 -24.12
N SER A 493 8.10 10.53 -23.84
CA SER A 493 7.14 9.44 -23.63
C SER A 493 5.94 9.92 -22.81
N ARG A 494 4.73 9.74 -23.35
CA ARG A 494 3.46 10.12 -22.69
C ARG A 494 3.34 9.52 -21.28
N LEU A 495 4.01 8.40 -21.02
CA LEU A 495 4.09 7.79 -19.70
C LEU A 495 4.84 8.67 -18.71
N ALA A 496 5.86 9.42 -19.14
CA ALA A 496 6.62 10.31 -18.29
C ALA A 496 5.81 11.48 -17.73
N THR A 497 4.72 11.89 -18.40
CA THR A 497 3.81 12.94 -17.93
C THR A 497 2.62 12.40 -17.13
N VAL A 498 2.15 11.18 -17.43
CA VAL A 498 1.01 10.55 -16.73
C VAL A 498 1.41 9.92 -15.39
N LEU A 499 2.60 9.30 -15.31
CA LEU A 499 3.05 8.62 -14.09
C LEU A 499 3.13 9.52 -12.84
N PRO A 500 3.64 10.78 -12.93
CA PRO A 500 3.64 11.70 -11.79
C PRO A 500 2.23 12.02 -11.28
N LEU A 501 1.25 12.18 -12.18
CA LEU A 501 -0.15 12.41 -11.80
C LEU A 501 -0.72 11.18 -11.08
N LEU A 502 -0.50 9.98 -11.64
CA LEU A 502 -0.94 8.72 -11.02
C LEU A 502 -0.31 8.53 -9.64
N ARG A 503 0.95 8.95 -9.45
CA ARG A 503 1.61 8.95 -8.15
C ARG A 503 0.84 9.83 -7.17
N VAL A 504 0.64 11.11 -7.48
CA VAL A 504 -0.06 12.03 -6.56
C VAL A 504 -1.46 11.52 -6.24
N THR A 505 -2.21 11.06 -7.25
CA THR A 505 -3.54 10.47 -7.03
C THR A 505 -3.48 9.28 -6.09
N ALA A 506 -2.58 8.31 -6.31
CA ALA A 506 -2.45 7.14 -5.45
C ALA A 506 -2.03 7.52 -4.03
N GLN A 507 -1.08 8.45 -3.87
CA GLN A 507 -0.63 8.93 -2.56
C GLN A 507 -1.78 9.58 -1.78
N VAL A 508 -2.58 10.44 -2.43
CA VAL A 508 -3.76 11.08 -1.82
C VAL A 508 -4.81 10.04 -1.45
N THR A 509 -5.13 9.10 -2.35
CA THR A 509 -6.10 8.03 -2.08
C THR A 509 -5.67 7.15 -0.90
N ILE A 510 -4.41 6.72 -0.86
CA ILE A 510 -3.88 5.92 0.26
C ILE A 510 -3.94 6.73 1.56
N ALA A 511 -3.52 7.99 1.55
CA ALA A 511 -3.54 8.85 2.73
C ALA A 511 -4.97 9.06 3.26
N VAL A 512 -5.96 9.27 2.39
CA VAL A 512 -7.36 9.43 2.79
C VAL A 512 -7.92 8.12 3.38
N ILE A 513 -7.73 6.99 2.70
CA ILE A 513 -8.25 5.69 3.17
C ILE A 513 -7.64 5.32 4.51
N PHE A 514 -6.31 5.30 4.61
CA PHE A 514 -5.64 4.91 5.84
C PHE A 514 -5.80 5.96 6.95
N GLY A 515 -5.96 7.24 6.62
CA GLY A 515 -6.33 8.28 7.57
C GLY A 515 -7.71 8.04 8.19
N LEU A 516 -8.71 7.71 7.37
CA LEU A 516 -10.05 7.36 7.86
C LEU A 516 -10.02 6.08 8.70
N LEU A 517 -9.33 5.04 8.26
CA LEU A 517 -9.17 3.80 9.04
C LEU A 517 -8.49 4.06 10.39
N ALA A 518 -7.46 4.90 10.41
CA ALA A 518 -6.76 5.26 11.64
C ALA A 518 -7.68 6.04 12.60
N LEU A 519 -8.43 7.02 12.11
CA LEU A 519 -9.42 7.73 12.93
C LEU A 519 -10.48 6.78 13.50
N GLY A 520 -10.96 5.83 12.69
CA GLY A 520 -11.89 4.79 13.14
C GLY A 520 -11.32 3.92 14.26
N ALA A 521 -10.03 3.56 14.20
CA ALA A 521 -9.37 2.80 15.27
C ALA A 521 -9.28 3.56 16.60
N LEU A 522 -9.29 4.90 16.59
CA LEU A 522 -9.40 5.72 17.79
C LEU A 522 -10.83 5.84 18.33
N GLY A 523 -11.80 5.13 17.75
CA GLY A 523 -13.21 5.21 18.12
C GLY A 523 -13.93 6.44 17.57
N ILE A 524 -13.31 7.22 16.68
CA ILE A 524 -13.94 8.37 16.05
C ILE A 524 -14.93 7.85 15.00
N ASN A 525 -16.20 8.26 15.09
CA ASN A 525 -17.20 7.89 14.11
C ASN A 525 -16.87 8.51 12.74
N ILE A 526 -16.38 7.68 11.82
CA ILE A 526 -16.00 8.09 10.46
C ILE A 526 -17.20 8.14 9.50
N THR A 527 -18.41 7.78 9.91
CA THR A 527 -19.60 7.76 9.04
C THR A 527 -19.86 9.10 8.34
N PRO A 528 -19.79 10.27 9.01
CA PRO A 528 -19.96 11.56 8.34
C PRO A 528 -18.84 11.87 7.35
N LEU A 529 -17.59 11.52 7.67
CA LEU A 529 -16.46 11.71 6.78
C LEU A 529 -16.57 10.80 5.56
N LEU A 530 -17.00 9.55 5.75
CA LEU A 530 -17.24 8.58 4.70
C LEU A 530 -18.39 9.04 3.78
N ALA A 531 -19.46 9.60 4.35
CA ALA A 531 -20.56 10.18 3.57
C ALA A 531 -20.07 11.37 2.72
N GLY A 532 -19.29 12.28 3.29
CA GLY A 532 -18.69 13.41 2.56
C GLY A 532 -17.73 12.94 1.45
N ALA A 533 -16.86 11.97 1.75
CA ALA A 533 -15.98 11.34 0.77
C ALA A 533 -16.77 10.62 -0.33
N GLY A 534 -17.91 10.01 0.01
CA GLY A 534 -18.83 9.38 -0.93
C GLY A 534 -19.43 10.37 -1.93
N VAL A 535 -19.88 11.55 -1.49
CA VAL A 535 -20.38 12.62 -2.38
C VAL A 535 -19.28 13.12 -3.31
N LEU A 536 -18.06 13.34 -2.79
CA LEU A 536 -16.92 13.72 -3.61
C LEU A 536 -16.56 12.62 -4.63
N GLY A 537 -16.59 11.36 -4.19
CA GLY A 537 -16.37 10.19 -5.04
C GLY A 537 -17.41 10.09 -6.16
N LEU A 538 -18.68 10.40 -5.87
CA LEU A 538 -19.75 10.45 -6.86
C LEU A 538 -19.50 11.55 -7.90
N ALA A 539 -19.09 12.75 -7.48
CA ALA A 539 -18.74 13.85 -8.38
C ALA A 539 -17.58 13.48 -9.31
N ILE A 540 -16.52 12.87 -8.77
CA ILE A 540 -15.39 12.36 -9.56
C ILE A 540 -15.86 11.24 -10.51
N GLY A 541 -16.71 10.34 -10.04
CA GLY A 541 -17.28 9.26 -10.84
C GLY A 541 -18.08 9.75 -12.04
N PHE A 542 -18.94 10.76 -11.85
CA PHE A 542 -19.65 11.40 -12.96
C PHE A 542 -18.72 12.12 -13.93
N GLY A 543 -17.68 12.79 -13.44
CA GLY A 543 -16.65 13.41 -14.29
C GLY A 543 -15.86 12.41 -15.13
N ALA A 544 -15.60 11.21 -14.57
CA ALA A 544 -14.84 10.14 -15.22
C ALA A 544 -15.69 9.17 -16.05
N GLN A 545 -17.02 9.30 -16.04
CA GLN A 545 -17.94 8.35 -16.68
C GLN A 545 -17.63 8.12 -18.16
N LYS A 546 -17.35 9.20 -18.93
CA LYS A 546 -17.00 9.09 -20.35
C LYS A 546 -15.71 8.31 -20.58
N LEU A 547 -14.69 8.52 -19.74
CA LEU A 547 -13.42 7.79 -19.83
C LEU A 547 -13.65 6.29 -19.64
N VAL A 548 -14.48 5.91 -18.66
CA VAL A 548 -14.82 4.50 -18.42
C VAL A 548 -15.58 3.91 -19.61
N SER A 549 -16.58 4.64 -20.14
CA SER A 549 -17.33 4.20 -21.32
C SER A 549 -16.42 3.99 -22.54
N ASP A 550 -15.44 4.86 -22.74
CA ASP A 550 -14.49 4.73 -23.84
C ASP A 550 -13.61 3.48 -23.68
N ILE A 551 -13.08 3.24 -22.49
CA ILE A 551 -12.20 2.09 -22.25
C ILE A 551 -12.98 0.78 -22.40
N VAL A 552 -14.15 0.69 -21.78
CA VAL A 552 -15.00 -0.51 -21.87
C VAL A 552 -15.47 -0.74 -23.30
N GLY A 553 -15.93 0.30 -24.00
CA GLY A 553 -16.30 0.22 -25.41
C GLY A 553 -15.13 -0.22 -26.29
N GLY A 554 -13.93 0.31 -26.04
CA GLY A 554 -12.70 -0.10 -26.72
C GLY A 554 -12.38 -1.57 -26.54
N ILE A 555 -12.49 -2.09 -25.31
CA ILE A 555 -12.26 -3.52 -25.03
C ILE A 555 -13.23 -4.39 -25.83
N PHE A 556 -14.52 -4.04 -25.88
CA PHE A 556 -15.50 -4.79 -26.68
C PHE A 556 -15.19 -4.74 -28.19
N PHE A 557 -14.82 -3.59 -28.74
CA PHE A 557 -14.42 -3.51 -30.15
C PHE A 557 -13.21 -4.39 -30.48
N LEU A 558 -12.26 -4.53 -29.55
CA LEU A 558 -11.08 -5.38 -29.72
C LEU A 558 -11.41 -6.86 -29.58
N ILE A 559 -12.28 -7.23 -28.64
CA ILE A 559 -12.75 -8.62 -28.45
C ILE A 559 -13.55 -9.09 -29.65
N ASP A 560 -14.46 -8.25 -30.16
CA ASP A 560 -15.28 -8.53 -31.35
C ASP A 560 -14.47 -8.42 -32.65
N ASP A 561 -13.19 -8.06 -32.56
CA ASP A 561 -12.28 -7.83 -33.69
C ASP A 561 -12.91 -6.94 -34.76
N ALA A 562 -13.62 -5.88 -34.36
CA ALA A 562 -14.45 -5.08 -35.27
C ALA A 562 -13.65 -4.39 -36.38
N PHE A 563 -12.39 -4.06 -36.09
CA PHE A 563 -11.43 -3.47 -37.03
C PHE A 563 -9.99 -3.76 -36.60
N ARG A 564 -9.07 -3.72 -37.57
CA ARG A 564 -7.63 -3.87 -37.37
C ARG A 564 -6.85 -2.69 -37.94
N VAL A 565 -5.62 -2.51 -37.47
CA VAL A 565 -4.70 -1.52 -38.05
C VAL A 565 -4.52 -1.81 -39.55
N GLY A 566 -4.67 -0.79 -40.39
CA GLY A 566 -4.60 -0.88 -41.85
C GLY A 566 -5.95 -1.09 -42.55
N GLU A 567 -7.03 -1.35 -41.83
CA GLU A 567 -8.36 -1.51 -42.44
C GLU A 567 -9.04 -0.15 -42.69
N TYR A 568 -9.78 -0.06 -43.80
CA TYR A 568 -10.59 1.10 -44.16
C TYR A 568 -12.00 1.00 -43.55
N VAL A 569 -12.35 1.96 -42.70
CA VAL A 569 -13.58 1.98 -41.91
C VAL A 569 -14.30 3.32 -42.01
N ASP A 570 -15.59 3.30 -41.72
CA ASP A 570 -16.43 4.50 -41.53
C ASP A 570 -17.12 4.45 -40.18
N VAL A 571 -16.96 5.55 -39.45
CA VAL A 571 -17.47 5.74 -38.10
C VAL A 571 -18.28 7.03 -38.09
N GLY A 572 -19.60 6.88 -38.15
CA GLY A 572 -20.54 8.00 -38.07
C GLY A 572 -20.33 9.10 -39.13
N GLY A 573 -19.85 8.75 -40.33
CA GLY A 573 -19.58 9.71 -41.42
C GLY A 573 -18.12 10.15 -41.50
N THR A 574 -17.27 9.74 -40.56
CA THR A 574 -15.81 9.91 -40.67
C THR A 574 -15.19 8.65 -41.27
N THR A 575 -14.70 8.75 -42.50
CA THR A 575 -14.07 7.62 -43.21
C THR A 575 -12.56 7.74 -43.24
N GLY A 576 -11.86 6.61 -43.10
CA GLY A 576 -10.41 6.58 -43.15
C GLY A 576 -9.81 5.20 -42.90
N THR A 577 -8.49 5.12 -43.02
CA THR A 577 -7.73 3.91 -42.69
C THR A 577 -7.31 3.96 -41.22
N VAL A 578 -7.49 2.86 -40.48
CA VAL A 578 -7.07 2.77 -39.08
C VAL A 578 -5.54 2.79 -38.99
N GLU A 579 -4.98 3.84 -38.39
CA GLU A 579 -3.52 3.96 -38.20
C GLU A 579 -3.06 3.49 -36.83
N LYS A 580 -3.79 3.87 -35.78
CA LYS A 580 -3.42 3.60 -34.40
C LYS A 580 -4.63 3.24 -33.57
N ILE A 581 -4.50 2.16 -32.82
CA ILE A 581 -5.48 1.70 -31.84
C ILE A 581 -4.88 1.98 -30.45
N SER A 582 -5.57 2.77 -29.63
CA SER A 582 -5.21 3.02 -28.23
C SER A 582 -6.27 2.43 -27.30
N ILE A 583 -6.09 2.56 -25.98
CA ILE A 583 -7.05 2.03 -24.99
C ILE A 583 -8.38 2.82 -24.98
N ARG A 584 -8.34 4.14 -25.21
CA ARG A 584 -9.53 5.03 -25.16
C ARG A 584 -10.08 5.40 -26.54
N SER A 585 -9.25 5.39 -27.56
CA SER A 585 -9.59 5.94 -28.86
C SER A 585 -8.79 5.27 -29.98
N MET A 586 -9.30 5.41 -31.20
CA MET A 586 -8.56 5.05 -32.42
C MET A 586 -8.26 6.29 -33.27
N GLN A 587 -7.28 6.16 -34.15
CA GLN A 587 -6.90 7.18 -35.12
C GLN A 587 -7.17 6.68 -36.53
N LEU A 588 -7.96 7.45 -37.29
CA LEU A 588 -8.27 7.20 -38.68
C LEU A 588 -7.56 8.23 -39.55
N ARG A 589 -6.76 7.79 -40.52
CA ARG A 589 -6.22 8.68 -41.55
C ARG A 589 -7.18 8.74 -42.74
N HIS A 590 -7.71 9.93 -42.97
CA HIS A 590 -8.48 10.20 -44.16
C HIS A 590 -7.57 10.15 -45.40
N HIS A 591 -8.09 9.70 -46.53
CA HIS A 591 -7.34 9.63 -47.80
C HIS A 591 -6.88 11.00 -48.35
N ARG A 592 -7.24 12.11 -47.66
CA ARG A 592 -6.83 13.49 -47.99
C ARG A 592 -5.70 13.98 -47.08
N GLY A 593 -5.21 13.15 -46.15
CA GLY A 593 -4.15 13.50 -45.22
C GLY A 593 -4.52 13.64 -43.73
N PRO A 594 -5.68 14.21 -43.31
CA PRO A 594 -5.93 14.48 -41.89
C PRO A 594 -6.14 13.20 -41.08
N VAL A 595 -5.78 13.28 -39.79
CA VAL A 595 -5.95 12.19 -38.81
C VAL A 595 -7.09 12.55 -37.85
N HIS A 596 -8.13 11.74 -37.84
CA HIS A 596 -9.25 11.85 -36.90
C HIS A 596 -9.00 10.95 -35.70
N THR A 597 -9.02 11.50 -34.49
CA THR A 597 -8.96 10.70 -33.25
C THR A 597 -10.36 10.58 -32.68
N ILE A 598 -10.90 9.36 -32.65
CA ILE A 598 -12.28 9.08 -32.25
C ILE A 598 -12.28 8.26 -30.95
N PRO A 599 -12.86 8.77 -29.85
CA PRO A 599 -13.08 8.01 -28.62
C PRO A 599 -14.08 6.88 -28.84
N TYR A 600 -13.84 5.71 -28.23
CA TYR A 600 -14.69 4.55 -28.49
C TYR A 600 -16.13 4.72 -27.98
N GLY A 601 -16.35 5.49 -26.91
CA GLY A 601 -17.69 5.75 -26.37
C GLY A 601 -18.56 6.61 -27.29
N GLU A 602 -17.99 7.25 -28.31
CA GLU A 602 -18.73 8.00 -29.33
C GLU A 602 -19.10 7.14 -30.55
N ILE A 603 -18.57 5.91 -30.65
CA ILE A 603 -18.79 5.01 -31.78
C ILE A 603 -20.10 4.24 -31.58
N GLN A 604 -21.20 4.78 -32.08
CA GLN A 604 -22.48 4.06 -32.09
C GLN A 604 -22.56 3.00 -33.20
N LYS A 605 -21.91 3.26 -34.34
CA LYS A 605 -21.91 2.38 -35.51
C LYS A 605 -20.56 2.46 -36.23
N LEU A 606 -20.03 1.28 -36.58
CA LEU A 606 -18.84 1.13 -37.40
C LEU A 606 -19.15 0.29 -38.63
N THR A 607 -18.74 0.77 -39.80
CA THR A 607 -18.84 0.04 -41.07
C THR A 607 -17.43 -0.26 -41.55
N ASN A 608 -17.06 -1.54 -41.63
CA ASN A 608 -15.76 -1.97 -42.12
C ASN A 608 -15.85 -2.32 -43.61
N TYR A 609 -15.11 -1.62 -44.46
CA TYR A 609 -15.08 -1.87 -45.91
C TYR A 609 -14.00 -2.86 -46.34
N SER A 610 -13.23 -3.39 -45.38
CA SER A 610 -12.02 -4.18 -45.64
C SER A 610 -12.15 -5.65 -45.24
N ARG A 611 -13.31 -6.07 -44.72
CA ARG A 611 -13.52 -7.42 -44.17
C ARG A 611 -14.23 -8.34 -45.16
N ASP A 612 -13.77 -9.59 -45.22
CA ASP A 612 -14.26 -10.73 -46.01
C ASP A 612 -14.36 -10.51 -47.53
N TRP A 613 -15.28 -9.66 -48.00
CA TRP A 613 -15.51 -9.38 -49.42
C TRP A 613 -16.10 -8.00 -49.66
N VAL A 614 -15.80 -7.44 -50.84
CA VAL A 614 -16.36 -6.16 -51.31
C VAL A 614 -17.20 -6.39 -52.55
N ILE A 615 -18.44 -5.91 -52.54
CA ILE A 615 -19.31 -5.94 -53.73
C ILE A 615 -19.32 -4.56 -54.38
N MET A 616 -18.86 -4.51 -55.63
CA MET A 616 -18.88 -3.29 -56.43
C MET A 616 -20.03 -3.35 -57.42
N LYS A 617 -20.80 -2.28 -57.51
CA LYS A 617 -21.88 -2.09 -58.48
C LYS A 617 -21.51 -0.95 -59.41
N LEU A 618 -21.34 -1.26 -60.70
CA LEU A 618 -20.97 -0.32 -61.74
C LEU A 618 -22.20 -0.01 -62.60
N LYS A 619 -22.40 1.26 -62.94
CA LYS A 619 -23.51 1.72 -63.78
C LYS A 619 -22.95 2.13 -65.14
N PHE A 620 -23.61 1.68 -66.22
CA PHE A 620 -23.27 2.01 -67.60
C PHE A 620 -24.55 2.44 -68.31
N THR A 621 -24.60 3.68 -68.81
CA THR A 621 -25.77 4.21 -69.52
C THR A 621 -25.62 3.98 -71.02
N VAL A 622 -26.58 3.29 -71.63
CA VAL A 622 -26.63 2.96 -73.06
C VAL A 622 -27.90 3.52 -73.70
N PRO A 623 -27.93 3.79 -75.01
CA PRO A 623 -29.14 4.23 -75.72
C PRO A 623 -30.34 3.30 -75.53
N PHE A 624 -31.57 3.83 -75.63
CA PHE A 624 -32.81 3.08 -75.39
C PHE A 624 -33.05 1.92 -76.35
N ASP A 625 -32.50 2.00 -77.55
CA ASP A 625 -32.56 0.99 -78.61
C ASP A 625 -31.52 -0.14 -78.42
N THR A 626 -30.60 -0.01 -77.46
CA THR A 626 -29.60 -1.05 -77.17
C THR A 626 -30.25 -2.28 -76.53
N ASP A 627 -30.10 -3.46 -77.15
CA ASP A 627 -30.59 -4.72 -76.58
C ASP A 627 -29.89 -5.05 -75.24
N PRO A 628 -30.63 -5.08 -74.10
CA PRO A 628 -30.08 -5.44 -72.79
C PRO A 628 -29.46 -6.85 -72.76
N ASN A 629 -29.97 -7.78 -73.58
CA ASN A 629 -29.46 -9.15 -73.63
C ASN A 629 -28.07 -9.21 -74.27
N LYS A 630 -27.81 -8.36 -75.26
CA LYS A 630 -26.48 -8.19 -75.86
C LYS A 630 -25.47 -7.69 -74.82
N VAL A 631 -25.84 -6.66 -74.05
CA VAL A 631 -24.97 -6.13 -72.97
C VAL A 631 -24.76 -7.17 -71.86
N LYS A 632 -25.79 -7.93 -71.50
CA LYS A 632 -25.68 -9.05 -70.54
C LYS A 632 -24.66 -10.10 -71.01
N LYS A 633 -24.66 -10.47 -72.29
CA LYS A 633 -23.69 -11.41 -72.87
C LYS A 633 -22.27 -10.83 -72.83
N ILE A 634 -22.09 -9.55 -73.18
CA ILE A 634 -20.80 -8.85 -73.12
C ILE A 634 -20.25 -8.85 -71.69
N PHE A 635 -21.05 -8.45 -70.69
CA PHE A 635 -20.61 -8.43 -69.29
C PHE A 635 -20.23 -9.82 -68.79
N LYS A 636 -21.00 -10.86 -69.17
CA LYS A 636 -20.68 -12.25 -68.85
C LYS A 636 -19.35 -12.69 -69.48
N LYS A 637 -19.09 -12.28 -70.73
CA LYS A 637 -17.84 -12.59 -71.44
C LYS A 637 -16.65 -11.93 -70.75
N ILE A 638 -16.73 -10.63 -70.47
CA ILE A 638 -15.68 -9.88 -69.74
C ILE A 638 -15.41 -10.52 -68.38
N GLY A 639 -16.47 -10.90 -67.65
CA GLY A 639 -16.34 -11.58 -66.36
C GLY A 639 -15.62 -12.93 -66.46
N ALA A 640 -15.84 -13.70 -67.53
CA ALA A 640 -15.14 -14.97 -67.75
C ALA A 640 -13.67 -14.74 -68.16
N GLU A 641 -13.42 -13.85 -69.11
CA GLU A 641 -12.05 -13.52 -69.56
C GLU A 641 -11.19 -12.99 -68.40
N MET A 642 -11.75 -12.21 -67.49
CA MET A 642 -11.02 -11.69 -66.32
C MET A 642 -10.78 -12.74 -65.23
N MET A 643 -11.52 -13.86 -65.23
CA MET A 643 -11.27 -14.99 -64.33
C MET A 643 -10.15 -15.89 -64.85
N GLU A 644 -9.83 -15.82 -66.14
CA GLU A 644 -8.74 -16.55 -66.78
C GLU A 644 -7.42 -15.75 -66.79
N ASP A 645 -7.51 -14.43 -66.72
CA ASP A 645 -6.38 -13.51 -66.68
C ASP A 645 -5.55 -13.67 -65.38
N GLU A 646 -4.30 -14.12 -65.51
CA GLU A 646 -3.37 -14.33 -64.39
C GLU A 646 -3.16 -13.09 -63.54
N THR A 647 -3.29 -11.89 -64.11
CA THR A 647 -3.05 -10.64 -63.37
C THR A 647 -4.20 -10.22 -62.47
N HIS A 648 -5.44 -10.65 -62.78
CA HIS A 648 -6.65 -10.16 -62.09
C HIS A 648 -7.49 -11.26 -61.43
N LYS A 649 -7.34 -12.53 -61.83
CA LYS A 649 -8.14 -13.67 -61.32
C LYS A 649 -8.16 -13.75 -59.79
N ASP A 650 -7.02 -13.53 -59.15
CA ASP A 650 -6.86 -13.70 -57.70
C ASP A 650 -7.61 -12.64 -56.89
N GLY A 651 -8.02 -11.55 -57.53
CA GLY A 651 -8.81 -10.48 -56.91
C GLY A 651 -10.31 -10.77 -56.86
N PHE A 652 -10.84 -11.67 -57.68
CA PHE A 652 -12.27 -11.97 -57.73
C PHE A 652 -12.67 -13.08 -56.76
N LEU A 653 -13.84 -12.93 -56.15
CA LEU A 653 -14.58 -13.99 -55.45
C LEU A 653 -15.80 -14.42 -56.26
N GLN A 654 -16.43 -13.46 -56.96
CA GLN A 654 -17.43 -13.73 -57.98
C GLN A 654 -17.17 -12.85 -59.21
N PRO A 655 -17.29 -13.41 -60.43
CA PRO A 655 -16.99 -12.69 -61.66
C PRO A 655 -17.93 -11.50 -61.88
N PHE A 656 -17.49 -10.60 -62.75
CA PHE A 656 -18.32 -9.52 -63.24
C PHE A 656 -19.53 -10.07 -64.01
N LYS A 657 -20.73 -9.64 -63.62
CA LYS A 657 -21.98 -10.05 -64.26
C LYS A 657 -22.98 -8.91 -64.32
N SER A 658 -23.82 -8.93 -65.34
CA SER A 658 -24.95 -7.99 -65.46
C SER A 658 -26.04 -8.31 -64.44
N GLN A 659 -26.60 -7.25 -63.84
CA GLN A 659 -27.84 -7.28 -63.07
C GLN A 659 -29.07 -6.91 -63.92
N GLY A 660 -28.87 -6.67 -65.22
CA GLY A 660 -29.90 -6.15 -66.12
C GLY A 660 -30.01 -4.63 -66.08
N VAL A 661 -31.14 -4.15 -66.59
CA VAL A 661 -31.53 -2.74 -66.54
C VAL A 661 -31.80 -2.37 -65.10
N PHE A 662 -31.06 -1.40 -64.59
CA PHE A 662 -31.24 -0.89 -63.24
C PHE A 662 -32.24 0.26 -63.21
N ASP A 663 -32.20 1.14 -64.22
CA ASP A 663 -33.05 2.33 -64.29
C ASP A 663 -33.09 2.87 -65.73
N PHE A 664 -34.00 3.80 -66.01
CA PHE A 664 -34.03 4.60 -67.25
C PHE A 664 -33.84 6.07 -66.89
N ASP A 665 -32.94 6.75 -67.60
CA ASP A 665 -32.64 8.17 -67.44
C ASP A 665 -33.02 8.92 -68.74
N ASP A 666 -32.99 10.25 -68.74
CA ASP A 666 -33.45 11.10 -69.86
C ASP A 666 -32.70 10.82 -71.18
N VAL A 667 -31.46 10.34 -71.07
CA VAL A 667 -30.56 10.13 -72.21
C VAL A 667 -30.39 8.65 -72.59
N GLY A 668 -30.90 7.72 -71.78
CA GLY A 668 -30.77 6.29 -72.06
C GLY A 668 -31.06 5.37 -70.89
N MET A 669 -30.84 4.08 -71.13
CA MET A 669 -31.05 2.99 -70.19
C MET A 669 -29.78 2.72 -69.36
N ILE A 670 -29.90 2.71 -68.03
CA ILE A 670 -28.80 2.40 -67.12
C ILE A 670 -28.72 0.90 -66.88
N ILE A 671 -27.70 0.25 -67.44
CA ILE A 671 -27.40 -1.16 -67.20
C ILE A 671 -26.38 -1.27 -66.06
N ARG A 672 -26.68 -2.10 -65.07
CA ARG A 672 -25.81 -2.30 -63.90
C ARG A 672 -25.04 -3.60 -64.02
N GLY A 673 -23.72 -3.51 -63.89
CA GLY A 673 -22.85 -4.66 -63.66
C GLY A 673 -22.44 -4.75 -62.20
N LYS A 674 -22.24 -5.96 -61.68
CA LYS A 674 -21.65 -6.17 -60.35
C LYS A 674 -20.57 -7.24 -60.36
N PHE A 675 -19.62 -7.11 -59.44
CA PHE A 675 -18.64 -8.15 -59.14
C PHE A 675 -18.38 -8.20 -57.63
N MET A 676 -17.89 -9.34 -57.15
CA MET A 676 -17.45 -9.51 -55.76
C MET A 676 -15.93 -9.71 -55.77
N ALA A 677 -15.22 -8.90 -55.00
CA ALA A 677 -13.77 -8.88 -54.97
C ALA A 677 -13.24 -9.08 -53.55
N LYS A 678 -11.98 -9.53 -53.45
CA LYS A 678 -11.21 -9.44 -52.21
C LYS A 678 -11.01 -7.97 -51.84
N PRO A 679 -11.09 -7.62 -50.54
CA PRO A 679 -10.80 -6.27 -50.07
C PRO A 679 -9.45 -5.73 -50.55
N GLY A 680 -9.39 -4.43 -50.82
CA GLY A 680 -8.24 -3.73 -51.40
C GLY A 680 -8.12 -3.84 -52.93
N LYS A 681 -8.59 -4.93 -53.57
CA LYS A 681 -8.46 -5.14 -55.03
C LYS A 681 -9.61 -4.53 -55.85
N GLN A 682 -10.72 -4.16 -55.20
CA GLN A 682 -11.93 -3.68 -55.85
C GLN A 682 -11.70 -2.45 -56.75
N PHE A 683 -10.77 -1.58 -56.39
CA PHE A 683 -10.50 -0.37 -57.18
C PHE A 683 -9.73 -0.67 -58.45
N THR A 684 -8.77 -1.61 -58.40
CA THR A 684 -8.01 -2.07 -59.58
C THR A 684 -8.93 -2.83 -60.53
N LEU A 685 -9.70 -3.79 -60.02
CA LEU A 685 -10.65 -4.55 -60.82
C LEU A 685 -11.72 -3.66 -61.46
N ARG A 686 -12.22 -2.65 -60.73
CA ARG A 686 -13.13 -1.65 -61.28
C ARG A 686 -12.53 -0.94 -62.50
N LYS A 687 -11.31 -0.44 -62.38
CA LYS A 687 -10.63 0.29 -63.47
C LYS A 687 -10.54 -0.58 -64.72
N GLU A 688 -10.14 -1.84 -64.53
CA GLU A 688 -9.98 -2.77 -65.64
C GLU A 688 -11.33 -3.16 -66.29
N ILE A 689 -12.37 -3.39 -65.48
CA ILE A 689 -13.72 -3.64 -66.01
C ILE A 689 -14.22 -2.44 -66.83
N PHE A 690 -13.99 -1.20 -66.39
CA PHE A 690 -14.35 -0.01 -67.18
C PHE A 690 -13.63 0.02 -68.53
N ASN A 691 -12.34 -0.31 -68.56
CA ASN A 691 -11.56 -0.36 -69.81
C ASN A 691 -12.09 -1.43 -70.76
N ARG A 692 -12.33 -2.65 -70.27
CA ARG A 692 -12.85 -3.76 -71.08
C ARG A 692 -14.28 -3.53 -71.56
N VAL A 693 -15.14 -2.95 -70.72
CA VAL A 693 -16.52 -2.60 -71.14
C VAL A 693 -16.48 -1.55 -72.25
N LYS A 694 -15.64 -0.51 -72.12
CA LYS A 694 -15.47 0.50 -73.17
C LYS A 694 -14.99 -0.11 -74.50
N ALA A 695 -14.01 -1.00 -74.46
CA ALA A 695 -13.50 -1.69 -75.64
C ALA A 695 -14.56 -2.60 -76.28
N ALA A 696 -15.21 -3.45 -75.48
CA ALA A 696 -16.22 -4.39 -75.95
C ALA A 696 -17.47 -3.68 -76.51
N PHE A 697 -17.87 -2.56 -75.93
CA PHE A 697 -18.98 -1.75 -76.45
C PHE A 697 -18.65 -1.19 -77.84
N LYS A 698 -17.43 -0.64 -78.02
CA LYS A 698 -16.95 -0.16 -79.32
C LYS A 698 -16.93 -1.27 -80.39
N GLU A 699 -16.42 -2.45 -80.06
CA GLU A 699 -16.37 -3.60 -80.98
C GLU A 699 -17.76 -4.12 -81.37
N ASN A 700 -18.74 -4.00 -80.49
CA ASN A 700 -20.11 -4.49 -80.69
C ASN A 700 -21.07 -3.43 -81.23
N GLY A 701 -20.57 -2.24 -81.60
CA GLY A 701 -21.38 -1.13 -82.09
C GLY A 701 -22.39 -0.61 -81.06
N ILE A 702 -22.05 -0.69 -79.78
CA ILE A 702 -22.86 -0.14 -78.68
C ILE A 702 -22.24 1.19 -78.28
N ASP A 703 -22.95 2.28 -78.48
CA ASP A 703 -22.55 3.58 -77.99
C ASP A 703 -22.91 3.74 -76.51
N PHE A 704 -22.13 4.56 -75.79
CA PHE A 704 -22.63 5.10 -74.53
C PHE A 704 -23.69 6.15 -74.84
N ALA A 705 -24.73 6.20 -74.00
CA ALA A 705 -25.79 7.19 -74.14
C ALA A 705 -25.18 8.60 -74.18
N ARG A 706 -25.53 9.35 -75.23
CA ARG A 706 -25.16 10.75 -75.39
C ARG A 706 -26.42 11.57 -75.24
N ARG A 707 -26.28 12.77 -74.68
CA ARG A 707 -27.38 13.71 -74.62
C ARG A 707 -27.63 14.23 -76.03
N GLU A 708 -28.74 13.83 -76.64
CA GLU A 708 -29.20 14.33 -77.94
C GLU A 708 -30.32 15.35 -77.75
N VAL A 709 -30.24 16.46 -78.48
CA VAL A 709 -31.28 17.49 -78.49
C VAL A 709 -32.02 17.38 -79.83
N ARG A 710 -33.28 16.94 -79.78
CA ARG A 710 -34.16 16.94 -80.96
C ARG A 710 -34.87 18.29 -81.05
N VAL A 711 -34.54 19.06 -82.09
CA VAL A 711 -35.22 20.33 -82.39
C VAL A 711 -36.34 20.06 -83.38
N ALA A 712 -37.59 20.08 -82.93
CA ALA A 712 -38.75 20.03 -83.80
C ALA A 712 -39.02 21.44 -84.35
N ILE A 713 -38.98 21.59 -85.68
CA ILE A 713 -39.25 22.85 -86.37
C ILE A 713 -40.59 22.70 -87.08
N PRO A 714 -41.64 23.44 -86.70
CA PRO A 714 -42.96 23.33 -87.32
C PRO A 714 -42.93 23.72 -88.81
N GLY A 715 -43.52 22.90 -89.69
CA GLY A 715 -43.70 23.21 -91.13
C GLY A 715 -42.74 22.52 -92.11
N LEU A 716 -41.97 21.52 -91.67
CA LEU A 716 -40.85 20.91 -92.43
C LEU A 716 -41.21 19.65 -93.23
N GLU A 717 -42.49 19.39 -93.49
CA GLU A 717 -42.93 18.24 -94.31
C GLU A 717 -42.67 18.45 -95.82
N GLU A 718 -42.28 19.67 -96.25
CA GLU A 718 -41.91 20.04 -97.64
C GLU A 718 -40.40 20.38 -97.77
N ALA A 719 -39.52 19.54 -97.24
CA ALA A 719 -38.08 19.81 -97.11
C ALA A 719 -37.28 19.90 -98.43
N GLU A 720 -37.87 19.60 -99.59
CA GLU A 720 -37.13 19.56 -100.87
C GLU A 720 -36.85 20.96 -101.48
N ASN A 721 -37.42 22.05 -100.95
CA ASN A 721 -37.31 23.41 -101.52
C ASN A 721 -36.79 24.51 -100.56
N MET A 722 -35.91 24.18 -99.60
CA MET A 722 -35.36 25.19 -98.67
C MET A 722 -34.08 25.86 -99.21
N SER A 723 -33.96 27.19 -99.06
CA SER A 723 -32.76 27.93 -99.45
C SER A 723 -31.60 27.68 -98.46
N GLU A 724 -30.35 27.82 -98.93
CA GLU A 724 -29.15 27.60 -98.09
C GLU A 724 -29.09 28.55 -96.88
N GLU A 725 -29.66 29.76 -96.97
CA GLU A 725 -29.77 30.68 -95.83
C GLU A 725 -30.73 30.19 -94.75
N GLN A 726 -31.84 29.54 -95.12
CA GLN A 726 -32.78 28.97 -94.16
C GLN A 726 -32.17 27.77 -93.43
N LYS A 727 -31.38 26.94 -94.12
CA LYS A 727 -30.64 25.83 -93.49
C LYS A 727 -29.59 26.35 -92.50
N ALA A 728 -28.88 27.44 -92.84
CA ALA A 728 -27.90 28.06 -91.95
C ALA A 728 -28.54 28.67 -90.69
N ALA A 729 -29.69 29.35 -90.83
CA ALA A 729 -30.42 29.91 -89.70
C ALA A 729 -30.96 28.83 -88.74
N ILE A 730 -31.42 27.70 -89.29
CA ILE A 730 -31.87 26.54 -88.51
C ILE A 730 -30.70 25.91 -87.74
N GLY A 731 -29.54 25.73 -88.40
CA GLY A 731 -28.33 25.25 -87.75
C GLY A 731 -27.88 26.16 -86.60
N ALA A 732 -27.99 27.47 -86.77
CA ALA A 732 -27.69 28.44 -85.72
C ALA A 732 -28.67 28.37 -84.53
N ALA A 733 -29.97 28.21 -84.79
CA ALA A 733 -30.99 28.08 -83.74
C ALA A 733 -30.84 26.78 -82.93
N ALA A 734 -30.49 25.66 -83.60
CA ALA A 734 -30.19 24.40 -82.92
C ALA A 734 -28.92 24.49 -82.07
N ALA A 735 -27.90 25.20 -82.54
CA ALA A 735 -26.67 25.45 -81.79
C ALA A 735 -26.92 26.32 -80.54
N ASP A 736 -27.75 27.36 -80.65
CA ASP A 736 -28.11 28.23 -79.50
C ASP A 736 -28.93 27.49 -78.44
N ALA A 737 -29.86 26.63 -78.86
CA ALA A 737 -30.64 25.77 -77.95
C ALA A 737 -29.75 24.74 -77.22
N SER A 738 -28.77 24.15 -77.92
CA SER A 738 -27.78 23.25 -77.32
C SER A 738 -26.92 23.97 -76.27
N ASN A 739 -26.50 25.21 -76.54
CA ASN A 739 -25.68 25.99 -75.61
C ASN A 739 -26.47 26.38 -74.34
N LYS A 740 -27.74 26.77 -74.45
CA LYS A 740 -28.59 27.08 -73.28
C LYS A 740 -28.86 25.86 -72.39
N ALA A 741 -28.89 24.65 -72.94
CA ALA A 741 -29.09 23.43 -72.16
C ALA A 741 -27.85 22.97 -71.37
N GLN A 742 -26.65 23.44 -71.76
CA GLN A 742 -25.38 23.12 -71.07
C GLN A 742 -25.07 24.08 -69.90
N ASN A 743 -25.68 25.26 -69.87
CA ASN A 743 -25.62 26.23 -68.77
C ASN A 743 -27.03 26.69 -68.40
N PRO A 744 -27.76 25.94 -67.56
CA PRO A 744 -28.95 26.49 -66.92
C PRO A 744 -28.49 27.55 -65.91
N ALA A 745 -29.02 28.76 -66.03
CA ALA A 745 -28.83 29.80 -65.02
C ALA A 745 -29.35 29.37 -63.66
#